data_AF-A0A6A0QYL9-F1
#
_entry.id   AF-A0A6A0QYL9-F1
#
_cell.length_a   1.000
_cell.length_b   1.000
_cell.length_c   1.000
_cell.angle_alpha   90.00
_cell.angle_beta   90.00
_cell.angle_gamma   90.00
#
_symmetry.space_group_name_H-M   'P 1'
#
loop_
_entity.id
_entity.type
_entity.pdbx_description
1 polymer ?
#
loop_
_entity_poly.entity_id
_entity_poly.type
_entity_poly.pdbx_seq_one_letter_code
_entity_poly.pdbx_strand_id
1 'polypeptide(L)'
;MATYDKLWTSDGNNGIFDFLGKDKDTTSWAHPETTRGYVTTSQSTTNVHVSANALNQATNGSLTNNAFDQWWKADFGASAGVKVTRIGIKGWSATGTIPRNYYILGSVDGKSWEILYKTVATGPIGDGWYTEAVTNPTTFRYIKVLNYGLDSYGANYLCLGEVELWGTYNDSVTHTAPTPPSTGELEYTSDQFDGIIDFLGHTGDPDLYLFSNPDLDLGYVDTSQSTTYGSPASGAVAQRVTGGYISHTDNYANSWWKIDLGADNTALITRLGIHGKSYTGDEPRNFLIQGSNNDTDWDTLATIVSDGPAINAWWSTAIATETEYRYFRIYQNGANSSGRYYLALGSVEMWGEYNPQPPPAPVTGDDWHTTRFQIEIATGALATEIVPGGEWDIDDWDDATDALWGGSERVWTDITDDYVSLKTKRGRAKWGTHYTAGSATLKLWNGHGLYSPTQPIEADINLTIGTYVRISAIHNYIEYPVFTGTVRSVDDPDTPGKVPVTTVQLVDAFSFLAGVNRIAVSAVGASEKAGARLGRLLDDIAWPDDQRSLGTGVETLQATTKAGNLLTEMYLVADSEGGELYVDRDGNIVFLDRAAADALAAADPLFTVAGYPDPANNAPWLCWATMDTEYSLDRVRNHVSIGRVGGTVQVDEDTDSINAYGKRTVVRTDLLNESDTWPAALATRIVANRKDVHEQIDKVTLTAGNKDETAAVLAAELGDPIRSRRIIGVDPDDYEVDANALIQGIGITAKPAGERTGVRRDEWAITFALDDNYTPA
;
A
#
# COMPACT_ATOMS: atom_id res chain seq x y z
N MET A 1 7.35 -0.55 34.79
CA MET A 1 7.95 -0.94 33.51
C MET A 1 9.06 -1.90 33.82
N ALA A 2 8.84 -3.19 33.57
CA ALA A 2 9.84 -4.20 33.84
C ALA A 2 10.15 -4.95 32.55
N THR A 3 11.41 -4.87 32.16
CA THR A 3 11.97 -5.64 31.05
C THR A 3 12.63 -6.88 31.63
N TYR A 4 12.28 -8.05 31.09
CA TYR A 4 12.74 -9.33 31.60
C TYR A 4 13.50 -10.08 30.51
N ASP A 5 14.77 -10.37 30.75
CA ASP A 5 15.59 -11.14 29.83
C ASP A 5 15.56 -12.64 30.18
N LYS A 6 15.22 -13.43 29.17
CA LYS A 6 15.20 -14.91 29.21
C LYS A 6 16.26 -15.43 28.26
N LEU A 7 17.46 -15.61 28.80
CA LEU A 7 18.59 -16.18 28.08
C LEU A 7 18.45 -17.69 27.99
N TRP A 8 18.77 -18.24 26.82
CA TRP A 8 18.70 -19.68 26.57
C TRP A 8 19.68 -20.47 27.44
N THR A 9 19.18 -21.55 28.05
CA THR A 9 19.98 -22.61 28.67
C THR A 9 19.81 -23.94 27.93
N SER A 10 20.79 -24.82 28.03
CA SER A 10 20.85 -26.06 27.24
C SER A 10 19.77 -27.10 27.55
N ASP A 11 19.01 -26.92 28.61
CA ASP A 11 17.86 -27.74 29.00
C ASP A 11 16.53 -27.29 28.36
N GLY A 12 16.48 -26.08 27.78
CA GLY A 12 15.33 -25.58 27.01
C GLY A 12 14.08 -25.24 27.83
N ASN A 13 14.15 -25.25 29.17
CA ASN A 13 12.97 -25.16 30.05
C ASN A 13 12.93 -23.85 30.88
N ASN A 14 13.33 -22.73 30.29
CA ASN A 14 13.45 -21.45 30.97
C ASN A 14 13.07 -20.23 30.10
N GLY A 15 12.33 -20.46 29.02
CA GLY A 15 11.97 -19.41 28.09
C GLY A 15 10.83 -18.50 28.60
N ILE A 16 10.34 -17.65 27.71
CA ILE A 16 9.33 -16.65 28.00
C ILE A 16 8.00 -17.32 28.40
N PHE A 17 7.59 -18.42 27.78
CA PHE A 17 6.32 -19.06 28.15
C PHE A 17 6.41 -19.78 29.51
N ASP A 18 7.52 -20.45 29.81
CA ASP A 18 7.78 -20.97 31.18
C ASP A 18 7.79 -19.86 32.24
N PHE A 19 8.45 -18.73 31.94
CA PHE A 19 8.48 -17.55 32.80
C PHE A 19 7.07 -16.99 33.08
N LEU A 20 6.24 -16.84 32.04
CA LEU A 20 4.86 -16.39 32.18
C LEU A 20 4.03 -17.41 32.97
N GLY A 21 4.25 -18.71 32.77
CA GLY A 21 3.58 -19.77 33.53
C GLY A 21 3.91 -19.76 35.04
N LYS A 22 5.13 -19.36 35.39
CA LYS A 22 5.58 -19.15 36.79
C LYS A 22 5.20 -17.80 37.36
N ASP A 23 4.30 -17.07 36.70
CA ASP A 23 3.86 -15.73 37.14
C ASP A 23 5.03 -14.77 37.26
N LYS A 24 5.80 -14.66 36.18
CA LYS A 24 7.02 -13.86 36.12
C LYS A 24 8.06 -14.30 37.18
N ASP A 25 8.24 -15.61 37.33
CA ASP A 25 9.09 -16.29 38.34
C ASP A 25 8.71 -16.07 39.82
N THR A 26 7.49 -15.62 40.11
CA THR A 26 7.07 -15.37 41.50
C THR A 26 6.40 -16.57 42.15
N THR A 27 5.96 -17.56 41.36
CA THR A 27 5.21 -18.72 41.86
C THR A 27 5.59 -20.02 41.14
N SER A 28 5.02 -21.14 41.57
CA SER A 28 5.13 -22.41 40.84
C SER A 28 4.42 -22.32 39.49
N TRP A 29 4.91 -23.11 38.52
CA TRP A 29 4.37 -23.12 37.17
C TRP A 29 2.87 -23.49 37.15
N ALA A 30 2.10 -22.73 36.39
CA ALA A 30 0.74 -23.02 35.95
C ALA A 30 0.59 -22.57 34.50
N HIS A 31 -0.45 -23.02 33.80
CA HIS A 31 -0.56 -22.82 32.35
C HIS A 31 -0.63 -21.31 31.97
N PRO A 32 0.25 -20.81 31.08
CA PRO A 32 0.39 -19.38 30.80
C PRO A 32 -0.85 -18.74 30.14
N GLU A 33 -1.56 -19.50 29.32
CA GLU A 33 -2.85 -19.08 28.74
C GLU A 33 -4.02 -19.33 29.70
N THR A 34 -4.41 -20.59 29.90
CA THR A 34 -5.68 -20.96 30.58
C THR A 34 -5.72 -20.66 32.08
N THR A 35 -4.57 -20.51 32.75
CA THR A 35 -4.53 -20.22 34.20
C THR A 35 -4.02 -18.81 34.50
N ARG A 36 -3.03 -18.32 33.74
CA ARG A 36 -2.41 -17.01 34.00
C ARG A 36 -2.97 -15.87 33.15
N GLY A 37 -3.45 -16.16 31.94
CA GLY A 37 -3.98 -15.15 31.03
C GLY A 37 -2.94 -14.16 30.48
N TYR A 38 -1.65 -14.54 30.42
CA TYR A 38 -0.60 -13.66 29.89
C TYR A 38 -0.43 -13.73 28.37
N VAL A 39 -1.01 -14.75 27.75
CA VAL A 39 -0.90 -15.01 26.32
C VAL A 39 -2.16 -15.74 25.88
N THR A 40 -2.65 -15.43 24.68
CA THR A 40 -3.71 -16.18 24.01
C THR A 40 -3.10 -16.96 22.85
N THR A 41 -3.54 -18.20 22.61
CA THR A 41 -3.08 -18.95 21.44
C THR A 41 -4.21 -19.39 20.52
N SER A 42 -3.96 -19.33 19.22
CA SER A 42 -4.88 -19.80 18.19
C SER A 42 -4.17 -20.61 17.13
N GLN A 43 -4.92 -21.38 16.35
CA GLN A 43 -4.39 -22.16 15.24
C GLN A 43 -5.38 -22.20 14.08
N SER A 44 -4.86 -22.25 12.86
CA SER A 44 -5.59 -22.29 11.59
C SER A 44 -6.75 -23.29 11.57
N THR A 45 -6.51 -24.51 12.03
CA THR A 45 -7.52 -25.57 12.13
C THR A 45 -7.20 -26.44 13.34
N THR A 46 -8.21 -27.09 13.92
CA THR A 46 -8.05 -28.04 15.02
C THR A 46 -8.38 -29.45 14.57
N ASN A 47 -7.50 -30.40 14.86
CA ASN A 47 -7.87 -31.82 14.96
C ASN A 47 -8.29 -32.11 16.42
N VAL A 48 -8.03 -33.30 16.94
CA VAL A 48 -8.28 -33.68 18.35
C VAL A 48 -7.40 -32.95 19.39
N HIS A 49 -6.55 -31.99 18.99
CA HIS A 49 -5.61 -31.28 19.86
C HIS A 49 -5.57 -29.76 19.59
N VAL A 50 -5.39 -28.97 20.65
CA VAL A 50 -5.69 -27.52 20.68
C VAL A 50 -4.41 -26.67 20.74
N SER A 51 -4.52 -25.38 20.41
CA SER A 51 -3.38 -24.44 20.34
C SER A 51 -2.66 -24.27 21.66
N ALA A 52 -3.42 -24.18 22.76
CA ALA A 52 -2.89 -24.01 24.11
C ALA A 52 -1.91 -25.12 24.52
N ASN A 53 -2.07 -26.34 23.99
CA ASN A 53 -1.19 -27.47 24.29
C ASN A 53 0.28 -27.20 23.91
N ALA A 54 0.53 -26.37 22.90
CA ALA A 54 1.90 -26.00 22.51
C ALA A 54 2.61 -25.16 23.59
N LEU A 55 1.89 -24.62 24.58
CA LEU A 55 2.46 -23.90 25.73
C LEU A 55 2.50 -24.76 27.00
N ASN A 56 2.07 -26.02 26.91
CA ASN A 56 1.91 -26.89 28.06
C ASN A 56 3.13 -27.80 28.22
N GLN A 57 3.73 -27.83 29.42
CA GLN A 57 4.81 -28.79 29.75
C GLN A 57 4.31 -30.26 29.83
N ALA A 58 3.03 -30.51 29.53
CA ALA A 58 2.40 -31.83 29.56
C ALA A 58 2.66 -32.66 28.28
N THR A 59 2.24 -33.92 28.29
CA THR A 59 2.52 -34.93 27.25
C THR A 59 1.76 -34.76 25.91
N ASN A 60 0.89 -33.76 25.77
CA ASN A 60 0.03 -33.56 24.59
C ASN A 60 0.46 -32.33 23.80
N GLY A 61 0.62 -32.46 22.49
CA GLY A 61 0.95 -31.35 21.59
C GLY A 61 -0.28 -30.66 20.99
N SER A 62 -0.05 -29.62 20.19
CA SER A 62 -1.00 -29.00 19.26
C SER A 62 -0.90 -29.67 17.88
N LEU A 63 -2.05 -29.87 17.21
CA LEU A 63 -2.13 -30.51 15.90
C LEU A 63 -3.22 -29.89 15.04
N THR A 64 -2.82 -29.42 13.86
CA THR A 64 -3.75 -28.93 12.82
C THR A 64 -4.27 -30.07 11.93
N ASN A 65 -5.13 -29.80 10.95
CA ASN A 65 -5.53 -30.77 9.94
C ASN A 65 -4.46 -30.90 8.82
N ASN A 66 -4.68 -31.85 7.90
CA ASN A 66 -3.82 -32.03 6.73
C ASN A 66 -4.29 -31.11 5.59
N ALA A 67 -3.94 -29.84 5.68
CA ALA A 67 -4.19 -28.86 4.64
C ALA A 67 -2.97 -27.95 4.47
N PHE A 68 -2.90 -27.18 3.39
CA PHE A 68 -1.79 -26.24 3.19
C PHE A 68 -1.86 -25.07 4.18
N ASP A 69 -0.73 -24.41 4.40
CA ASP A 69 -0.58 -23.16 5.15
C ASP A 69 -1.20 -23.16 6.57
N GLN A 70 -1.08 -24.28 7.24
CA GLN A 70 -1.46 -24.44 8.64
C GLN A 70 -0.53 -23.67 9.55
N TRP A 71 -1.13 -22.96 10.49
CA TRP A 71 -0.41 -22.12 11.44
C TRP A 71 -0.90 -22.30 12.87
N TRP A 72 -0.01 -21.95 13.80
CA TRP A 72 -0.25 -21.75 15.23
C TRP A 72 0.28 -20.36 15.62
N LYS A 73 -0.43 -19.62 16.47
CA LYS A 73 -0.13 -18.22 16.85
C LYS A 73 -0.23 -18.04 18.36
N ALA A 74 0.65 -17.22 18.92
CA ALA A 74 0.56 -16.64 20.25
C ALA A 74 0.40 -15.11 20.17
N ASP A 75 -0.50 -14.53 20.96
CA ASP A 75 -0.70 -13.10 21.17
C ASP A 75 -0.36 -12.73 22.62
N PHE A 76 0.60 -11.83 22.82
CA PHE A 76 1.02 -11.34 24.15
C PHE A 76 0.15 -10.18 24.67
N GLY A 77 -0.81 -9.70 23.87
CA GLY A 77 -1.71 -8.61 24.20
C GLY A 77 -1.17 -7.23 23.85
N ALA A 78 -2.06 -6.23 23.81
CA ALA A 78 -1.74 -4.87 23.37
C ALA A 78 -0.73 -4.12 24.28
N SER A 79 -0.47 -4.62 25.49
CA SER A 79 0.39 -3.99 26.49
C SER A 79 1.67 -4.78 26.77
N ALA A 80 1.97 -5.81 25.97
CA ALA A 80 3.20 -6.57 26.11
C ALA A 80 3.78 -6.97 24.76
N GLY A 81 5.10 -7.16 24.74
CA GLY A 81 5.80 -7.58 23.54
C GLY A 81 7.05 -8.38 23.84
N VAL A 82 7.45 -9.21 22.87
CA VAL A 82 8.61 -10.07 22.93
C VAL A 82 9.62 -9.72 21.84
N LYS A 83 10.85 -9.44 22.25
CA LYS A 83 11.99 -9.38 21.34
C LYS A 83 12.68 -10.72 21.36
N VAL A 84 12.56 -11.48 20.29
CA VAL A 84 13.01 -12.87 20.23
C VAL A 84 14.47 -12.93 19.78
N THR A 85 15.30 -13.67 20.52
CA THR A 85 16.71 -13.95 20.21
C THR A 85 16.96 -15.43 19.91
N ARG A 86 16.04 -16.31 20.32
CA ARG A 86 16.05 -17.74 19.95
C ARG A 86 14.64 -18.31 20.02
N ILE A 87 14.35 -19.27 19.16
CA ILE A 87 13.08 -20.00 19.12
C ILE A 87 13.36 -21.48 19.34
N GLY A 88 12.44 -22.16 20.02
CA GLY A 88 12.43 -23.59 20.24
C GLY A 88 11.11 -24.20 19.81
N ILE A 89 11.19 -25.29 19.04
CA ILE A 89 10.05 -26.16 18.76
C ILE A 89 10.43 -27.57 19.17
N LYS A 90 9.55 -28.18 19.96
CA LYS A 90 9.64 -29.58 20.35
C LYS A 90 8.74 -30.41 19.44
N GLY A 91 9.26 -31.53 18.96
CA GLY A 91 8.45 -32.49 18.22
C GLY A 91 7.46 -33.20 19.14
N TRP A 92 6.47 -33.87 18.55
CA TRP A 92 5.53 -34.70 19.28
C TRP A 92 5.36 -36.06 18.60
N SER A 93 5.90 -37.09 19.23
CA SER A 93 6.07 -38.43 18.66
C SER A 93 4.80 -39.28 18.72
N ALA A 94 3.81 -38.90 19.53
CA ALA A 94 2.58 -39.66 19.72
C ALA A 94 1.75 -39.86 18.43
N THR A 95 1.91 -38.95 17.46
CA THR A 95 1.22 -39.00 16.15
C THR A 95 2.15 -39.42 15.01
N GLY A 96 3.44 -39.65 15.29
CA GLY A 96 4.47 -39.91 14.26
C GLY A 96 4.75 -38.73 13.32
N THR A 97 4.14 -37.57 13.57
CA THR A 97 4.11 -36.43 12.67
C THR A 97 4.92 -35.28 13.27
N ILE A 98 6.00 -34.88 12.61
CA ILE A 98 6.98 -33.91 13.14
C ILE A 98 7.19 -32.80 12.11
N PRO A 99 7.17 -31.52 12.50
CA PRO A 99 7.26 -30.40 11.59
C PRO A 99 8.67 -30.34 10.96
N ARG A 100 8.73 -30.13 9.64
CA ARG A 100 9.98 -30.13 8.84
C ARG A 100 10.17 -28.90 7.96
N ASN A 101 9.08 -28.27 7.56
CA ASN A 101 9.07 -27.16 6.61
C ASN A 101 8.12 -26.09 7.12
N TYR A 102 8.64 -25.17 7.94
CA TYR A 102 7.86 -24.11 8.55
C TYR A 102 8.64 -22.79 8.65
N TYR A 103 7.88 -21.71 8.70
CA TYR A 103 8.34 -20.38 9.07
C TYR A 103 8.04 -20.13 10.55
N ILE A 104 8.91 -19.37 11.20
CA ILE A 104 8.57 -18.64 12.41
C ILE A 104 8.45 -17.16 12.05
N LEU A 105 7.35 -16.57 12.46
CA LEU A 105 6.94 -15.24 12.08
C LEU A 105 6.71 -14.39 13.32
N GLY A 106 7.13 -13.14 13.28
CA GLY A 106 6.83 -12.11 14.29
C GLY A 106 5.93 -11.04 13.70
N SER A 107 4.99 -10.52 14.49
CA SER A 107 4.11 -9.44 14.06
C SER A 107 3.78 -8.52 15.24
N VAL A 108 3.63 -7.22 14.97
CA VAL A 108 3.21 -6.21 15.96
C VAL A 108 1.69 -6.08 15.99
N ASP A 109 1.04 -6.37 14.88
CA ASP A 109 -0.32 -5.95 14.52
C ASP A 109 -1.23 -7.13 14.11
N GLY A 110 -0.68 -8.34 14.00
CA GLY A 110 -1.39 -9.55 13.61
C GLY A 110 -1.63 -9.69 12.11
N LYS A 111 -1.36 -8.65 11.29
CA LYS A 111 -1.55 -8.66 9.83
C LYS A 111 -0.21 -8.71 9.07
N SER A 112 0.76 -7.90 9.47
CA SER A 112 2.11 -7.89 8.89
C SER A 112 3.04 -8.82 9.64
N TRP A 113 3.54 -9.84 8.93
CA TRP A 113 4.36 -10.90 9.51
C TRP A 113 5.79 -10.87 8.95
N GLU A 114 6.76 -10.64 9.83
CA GLU A 114 8.18 -10.74 9.52
C GLU A 114 8.66 -12.18 9.68
N ILE A 115 9.46 -12.68 8.73
CA ILE A 115 10.09 -14.00 8.86
C ILE A 115 11.28 -13.91 9.81
N LEU A 116 11.12 -14.47 11.00
CA LEU A 116 12.20 -14.60 11.99
C LEU A 116 13.11 -15.77 11.66
N TYR A 117 12.54 -16.87 11.17
CA TYR A 117 13.26 -18.09 10.87
C TYR A 117 12.54 -18.97 9.85
N LYS A 118 13.29 -19.82 9.13
CA LYS A 118 12.79 -20.80 8.16
C LYS A 118 13.52 -22.13 8.29
N THR A 119 12.79 -23.24 8.41
CA THR A 119 13.33 -24.60 8.30
C THR A 119 13.07 -25.19 6.92
N VAL A 120 14.03 -25.93 6.35
CA VAL A 120 13.88 -26.64 5.07
C VAL A 120 14.28 -28.10 5.28
N ALA A 121 13.32 -29.01 5.26
CA ALA A 121 13.52 -30.44 5.50
C ALA A 121 14.29 -30.76 6.81
N THR A 122 14.22 -29.86 7.78
CA THR A 122 14.92 -29.91 9.08
C THR A 122 13.95 -29.54 10.20
N GLY A 123 14.28 -29.89 11.44
CA GLY A 123 13.40 -29.65 12.59
C GLY A 123 13.60 -30.68 13.70
N PRO A 124 12.68 -30.76 14.66
CA PRO A 124 12.82 -31.68 15.79
C PRO A 124 12.94 -33.15 15.37
N ILE A 125 13.49 -33.97 16.27
CA ILE A 125 13.65 -35.42 16.08
C ILE A 125 12.98 -36.10 17.29
N GLY A 126 11.94 -36.90 17.04
CA GLY A 126 11.11 -37.46 18.11
C GLY A 126 10.49 -36.36 18.97
N ASP A 127 10.52 -36.55 20.29
CA ASP A 127 10.08 -35.56 21.30
C ASP A 127 11.19 -34.56 21.68
N GLY A 128 12.26 -34.50 20.90
CA GLY A 128 13.40 -33.61 21.14
C GLY A 128 13.10 -32.17 20.74
N TRP A 129 13.81 -31.24 21.41
CA TRP A 129 13.85 -29.84 21.05
C TRP A 129 14.68 -29.59 19.80
N TYR A 130 14.19 -28.72 18.92
CA TYR A 130 14.94 -28.05 17.88
C TYR A 130 14.96 -26.56 18.20
N THR A 131 16.15 -25.98 18.37
CA THR A 131 16.29 -24.57 18.77
C THR A 131 17.26 -23.83 17.88
N GLU A 132 16.93 -22.60 17.53
CA GLU A 132 17.71 -21.79 16.60
C GLU A 132 17.76 -20.33 17.03
N ALA A 133 18.95 -19.75 16.95
CA ALA A 133 19.14 -18.33 17.21
C ALA A 133 18.50 -17.51 16.09
N VAL A 134 17.89 -16.39 16.46
CA VAL A 134 17.32 -15.42 15.52
C VAL A 134 17.86 -14.03 15.82
N THR A 135 18.04 -13.24 14.76
CA THR A 135 18.49 -11.86 14.87
C THR A 135 17.37 -10.97 14.39
N ASN A 136 16.75 -10.23 15.30
CA ASN A 136 15.74 -9.25 14.97
C ASN A 136 15.80 -8.05 15.94
N PRO A 137 15.81 -6.80 15.46
CA PRO A 137 15.77 -5.62 16.33
C PRO A 137 14.40 -5.35 16.98
N THR A 138 13.32 -5.88 16.42
CA THR A 138 11.90 -5.56 16.68
C THR A 138 11.31 -6.35 17.85
N THR A 139 10.39 -5.70 18.57
CA THR A 139 9.60 -6.31 19.67
C THR A 139 8.21 -6.63 19.13
N PHE A 140 7.75 -7.88 19.26
CA PHE A 140 6.53 -8.37 18.65
C PHE A 140 5.41 -8.63 19.67
N ARG A 141 4.18 -8.31 19.29
CA ARG A 141 2.97 -8.73 20.02
C ARG A 141 2.57 -10.17 19.68
N TYR A 142 2.82 -10.60 18.45
CA TYR A 142 2.40 -11.90 17.95
C TYR A 142 3.59 -12.72 17.47
N ILE A 143 3.55 -14.01 17.76
CA ILE A 143 4.49 -15.00 17.20
C ILE A 143 3.69 -16.12 16.56
N LYS A 144 4.02 -16.47 15.31
CA LYS A 144 3.32 -17.50 14.54
C LYS A 144 4.28 -18.52 13.97
N VAL A 145 3.91 -19.80 14.07
CA VAL A 145 4.53 -20.91 13.35
C VAL A 145 3.63 -21.24 12.17
N LEU A 146 4.16 -21.19 10.95
CA LEU A 146 3.41 -21.44 9.71
C LEU A 146 4.09 -22.56 8.92
N ASN A 147 3.41 -23.68 8.67
CA ASN A 147 3.93 -24.67 7.74
C ASN A 147 3.84 -24.17 6.30
N TYR A 148 4.76 -24.58 5.45
CA TYR A 148 4.72 -24.25 4.01
C TYR A 148 5.06 -25.46 3.13
N GLY A 149 5.29 -26.61 3.76
CA GLY A 149 5.63 -27.85 3.09
C GLY A 149 5.42 -29.04 4.00
N LEU A 150 5.74 -30.22 3.47
CA LEU A 150 5.38 -31.48 4.10
C LEU A 150 6.12 -31.70 5.44
N ASP A 151 5.46 -32.34 6.38
CA ASP A 151 6.00 -32.85 7.64
C ASP A 151 6.87 -34.11 7.43
N SER A 152 7.33 -34.71 8.53
CA SER A 152 8.15 -35.93 8.50
C SER A 152 7.45 -37.17 7.94
N TYR A 153 6.13 -37.13 7.80
CA TYR A 153 5.30 -38.22 7.27
C TYR A 153 4.84 -37.96 5.83
N GLY A 154 5.21 -36.82 5.25
CA GLY A 154 4.79 -36.44 3.90
C GLY A 154 3.38 -35.84 3.83
N ALA A 155 2.84 -35.33 4.95
CA ALA A 155 1.55 -34.65 5.04
C ALA A 155 1.72 -33.16 5.39
N ASN A 156 0.65 -32.37 5.36
CA ASN A 156 0.69 -30.94 5.68
C ASN A 156 0.18 -30.65 7.11
N TYR A 157 0.40 -31.55 8.06
CA TYR A 157 0.06 -31.25 9.44
C TYR A 157 1.10 -30.27 10.03
N LEU A 158 0.64 -29.33 10.85
CA LEU A 158 1.48 -28.62 11.81
C LEU A 158 1.29 -29.26 13.18
N CYS A 159 2.27 -30.06 13.59
CA CYS A 159 2.30 -30.77 14.86
C CYS A 159 3.34 -30.13 15.76
N LEU A 160 2.94 -29.56 16.89
CA LEU A 160 3.83 -28.87 17.82
C LEU A 160 3.72 -29.51 19.19
N GLY A 161 4.78 -30.15 19.67
CA GLY A 161 4.80 -30.68 21.03
C GLY A 161 4.82 -29.54 22.05
N GLU A 162 5.72 -28.60 21.85
CA GLU A 162 5.91 -27.43 22.70
C GLU A 162 6.59 -26.33 21.87
N VAL A 163 6.26 -25.07 22.14
CA VAL A 163 6.92 -23.89 21.58
C VAL A 163 7.49 -23.09 22.73
N GLU A 164 8.75 -22.66 22.59
CA GLU A 164 9.41 -21.83 23.59
C GLU A 164 10.21 -20.70 22.94
N LEU A 165 10.26 -19.55 23.59
CA LEU A 165 10.93 -18.34 23.10
C LEU A 165 11.97 -17.86 24.11
N TRP A 166 13.07 -17.33 23.61
CA TRP A 166 14.09 -16.67 24.43
C TRP A 166 14.38 -15.29 23.86
N GLY A 167 14.80 -14.39 24.74
CA GLY A 167 14.98 -12.98 24.44
C GLY A 167 14.38 -12.12 25.54
N THR A 168 13.80 -11.00 25.17
CA THR A 168 13.34 -9.98 26.12
C THR A 168 11.82 -9.92 26.09
N TYR A 169 11.17 -10.07 27.25
CA TYR A 169 9.75 -9.80 27.45
C TYR A 169 9.57 -8.44 28.12
N ASN A 170 8.69 -7.61 27.57
CA ASN A 170 8.39 -6.29 28.11
C ASN A 170 6.87 -6.18 28.34
N ASP A 171 6.46 -5.91 29.57
CA ASP A 171 5.06 -5.80 30.00
C ASP A 171 4.51 -4.37 29.97
N SER A 172 5.14 -3.51 29.18
CA SER A 172 4.80 -2.09 29.04
C SER A 172 4.99 -1.56 27.61
N VAL A 173 4.92 -2.44 26.60
CA VAL A 173 4.95 -2.05 25.19
C VAL A 173 3.53 -1.82 24.72
N THR A 174 3.25 -0.65 24.15
CA THR A 174 1.98 -0.39 23.49
C THR A 174 2.07 -0.80 22.03
N HIS A 175 1.29 -1.80 21.65
CA HIS A 175 1.12 -2.21 20.26
C HIS A 175 -0.29 -1.83 19.80
N THR A 176 -0.39 -1.01 18.75
CA THR A 176 -1.67 -0.61 18.17
C THR A 176 -2.34 -1.81 17.52
N ALA A 177 -3.57 -2.12 17.92
CA ALA A 177 -4.36 -3.15 17.26
C ALA A 177 -4.71 -2.70 15.83
N PRO A 178 -4.92 -3.63 14.89
CA PRO A 178 -5.42 -3.27 13.57
C PRO A 178 -6.76 -2.55 13.68
N THR A 179 -6.86 -1.35 13.11
CA THR A 179 -8.07 -0.54 13.15
C THR A 179 -9.17 -1.24 12.35
N PRO A 180 -10.31 -1.59 12.97
CA PRO A 180 -11.45 -2.11 12.25
C PRO A 180 -12.13 -0.99 11.44
N PRO A 181 -13.04 -1.31 10.51
CA PRO A 181 -13.80 -0.31 9.76
C PRO A 181 -14.51 0.73 10.65
N SER A 182 -14.80 1.91 10.07
CA SER A 182 -15.38 3.06 10.78
C SER A 182 -16.78 2.78 11.36
N THR A 183 -17.25 3.68 12.22
CA THR A 183 -18.51 3.59 12.99
C THR A 183 -19.69 3.08 12.16
N GLY A 184 -20.45 2.13 12.71
CA GLY A 184 -21.65 1.58 12.08
C GLY A 184 -22.78 1.38 13.10
N GLU A 185 -23.96 1.92 12.80
CA GLU A 185 -25.20 1.60 13.50
C GLU A 185 -25.82 0.37 12.83
N LEU A 186 -25.74 -0.77 13.50
CA LEU A 186 -26.16 -2.06 12.94
C LEU A 186 -27.46 -2.46 13.60
N GLU A 187 -28.55 -1.91 13.04
CA GLU A 187 -29.90 -2.19 13.49
C GLU A 187 -30.25 -3.66 13.28
N TYR A 188 -30.94 -4.24 14.27
CA TYR A 188 -31.43 -5.60 14.16
C TYR A 188 -32.58 -5.69 13.15
N THR A 189 -32.33 -6.23 11.96
CA THR A 189 -33.38 -6.47 10.95
C THR A 189 -33.74 -7.95 10.85
N SER A 190 -32.82 -8.85 11.17
CA SER A 190 -33.05 -10.28 11.23
C SER A 190 -32.12 -10.97 12.24
N ASP A 191 -32.43 -12.23 12.59
CA ASP A 191 -31.56 -13.06 13.43
C ASP A 191 -30.24 -13.46 12.72
N GLN A 192 -29.94 -12.96 11.52
CA GLN A 192 -28.88 -13.48 10.65
C GLN A 192 -28.06 -12.38 9.96
N PHE A 193 -26.76 -12.37 10.25
CA PHE A 193 -25.70 -11.89 9.36
C PHE A 193 -25.85 -10.45 8.84
N ASP A 194 -26.23 -9.55 9.76
CA ASP A 194 -26.37 -8.10 9.58
C ASP A 194 -25.87 -7.33 10.82
N GLY A 195 -25.13 -8.01 11.71
CA GLY A 195 -24.61 -7.45 12.97
C GLY A 195 -23.14 -7.06 12.89
N ILE A 196 -22.56 -6.67 14.03
CA ILE A 196 -21.18 -6.20 14.21
C ILE A 196 -20.16 -7.23 13.71
N ILE A 197 -20.36 -8.52 13.98
CA ILE A 197 -19.41 -9.55 13.57
C ILE A 197 -19.45 -9.73 12.04
N ASP A 198 -20.64 -9.68 11.45
CA ASP A 198 -20.82 -9.68 10.00
C ASP A 198 -20.21 -8.43 9.33
N PHE A 199 -20.48 -7.24 9.86
CA PHE A 199 -19.90 -5.98 9.40
C PHE A 199 -18.36 -6.01 9.44
N LEU A 200 -17.77 -6.49 10.54
CA LEU A 200 -16.33 -6.64 10.67
C LEU A 200 -15.78 -7.69 9.69
N GLY A 201 -16.50 -8.79 9.46
CA GLY A 201 -16.12 -9.84 8.52
C GLY A 201 -16.21 -9.43 7.04
N HIS A 202 -17.02 -8.42 6.73
CA HIS A 202 -17.08 -7.77 5.43
C HIS A 202 -16.30 -6.45 5.38
N THR A 203 -15.35 -6.23 6.28
CA THR A 203 -14.48 -5.03 6.27
C THR A 203 -15.23 -3.69 6.27
N GLY A 204 -16.46 -3.67 6.79
CA GLY A 204 -17.30 -2.49 6.90
C GLY A 204 -18.27 -2.26 5.74
N ASP A 205 -18.27 -3.13 4.73
CA ASP A 205 -19.20 -3.07 3.60
C ASP A 205 -20.16 -4.28 3.64
N PRO A 206 -21.40 -4.12 4.14
CA PRO A 206 -22.35 -5.22 4.23
C PRO A 206 -22.80 -5.78 2.87
N ASP A 207 -22.48 -5.11 1.75
CA ASP A 207 -22.78 -5.55 0.38
C ASP A 207 -21.67 -6.40 -0.26
N LEU A 208 -20.51 -6.57 0.40
CA LEU A 208 -19.47 -7.48 -0.06
C LEU A 208 -19.94 -8.94 0.00
N TYR A 209 -19.82 -9.65 -1.11
CA TYR A 209 -20.27 -11.06 -1.22
C TYR A 209 -19.37 -12.07 -0.49
N LEU A 210 -18.20 -11.67 -0.02
CA LEU A 210 -17.19 -12.55 0.57
C LEU A 210 -16.91 -12.18 2.04
N PHE A 211 -17.57 -12.90 2.94
CA PHE A 211 -17.27 -12.87 4.38
C PHE A 211 -15.89 -13.49 4.65
N SER A 212 -15.05 -12.78 5.40
CA SER A 212 -13.79 -13.30 5.95
C SER A 212 -13.88 -13.31 7.48
N ASN A 213 -13.34 -14.34 8.15
CA ASN A 213 -13.47 -14.44 9.61
C ASN A 213 -12.75 -13.26 10.30
N PRO A 214 -13.46 -12.45 11.12
CA PRO A 214 -12.87 -11.24 11.72
C PRO A 214 -11.76 -11.55 12.75
N ASP A 215 -11.71 -12.77 13.28
CA ASP A 215 -10.61 -13.27 14.13
C ASP A 215 -9.53 -13.97 13.29
N LEU A 216 -9.88 -15.07 12.63
CA LEU A 216 -8.90 -15.94 11.97
C LEU A 216 -8.24 -15.30 10.75
N ASP A 217 -9.00 -14.53 9.96
CA ASP A 217 -8.58 -14.06 8.64
C ASP A 217 -8.20 -12.57 8.67
N LEU A 218 -8.92 -11.74 9.43
CA LEU A 218 -8.76 -10.28 9.43
C LEU A 218 -8.04 -9.73 10.67
N GLY A 219 -8.10 -10.45 11.80
CA GLY A 219 -7.51 -10.03 13.06
C GLY A 219 -8.10 -8.75 13.68
N TYR A 220 -9.32 -8.37 13.29
CA TYR A 220 -10.04 -7.23 13.88
C TYR A 220 -10.52 -7.50 15.30
N VAL A 221 -10.79 -8.77 15.62
CA VAL A 221 -11.23 -9.22 16.94
C VAL A 221 -10.40 -10.41 17.39
N ASP A 222 -10.35 -10.69 18.70
CA ASP A 222 -9.74 -11.90 19.25
C ASP A 222 -10.77 -12.68 20.04
N THR A 223 -11.02 -13.94 19.66
CA THR A 223 -11.95 -14.81 20.39
C THR A 223 -11.21 -15.86 21.20
N SER A 224 -11.70 -16.10 22.41
CA SER A 224 -11.11 -17.05 23.35
C SER A 224 -12.19 -17.77 24.15
N GLN A 225 -11.82 -18.88 24.79
CA GLN A 225 -12.73 -19.68 25.60
C GLN A 225 -12.01 -20.31 26.79
N SER A 226 -12.75 -20.62 27.85
CA SER A 226 -12.23 -21.08 29.15
C SER A 226 -11.44 -22.39 29.08
N THR A 227 -11.89 -23.29 28.22
CA THR A 227 -11.33 -24.61 27.95
C THR A 227 -11.66 -24.98 26.52
N THR A 228 -10.86 -25.84 25.91
CA THR A 228 -11.05 -26.21 24.49
C THR A 228 -11.15 -27.72 24.41
N TYR A 229 -12.37 -28.20 24.18
CA TYR A 229 -12.61 -29.54 23.63
C TYR A 229 -12.95 -29.31 22.15
N GLY A 230 -12.27 -29.97 21.22
CA GLY A 230 -12.54 -29.80 19.78
C GLY A 230 -12.28 -28.40 19.19
N SER A 231 -13.29 -27.74 18.60
CA SER A 231 -13.10 -26.57 17.70
C SER A 231 -12.91 -25.24 18.45
N PRO A 232 -12.14 -24.30 17.86
CA PRO A 232 -11.69 -23.09 18.55
C PRO A 232 -12.81 -22.08 18.77
N ALA A 233 -12.58 -21.12 19.68
CA ALA A 233 -13.46 -19.99 19.94
C ALA A 233 -13.81 -19.21 18.65
N SER A 234 -12.85 -19.12 17.74
CA SER A 234 -13.00 -18.41 16.47
C SER A 234 -13.97 -19.07 15.50
N GLY A 235 -14.31 -20.34 15.73
CA GLY A 235 -15.38 -21.03 15.02
C GLY A 235 -16.76 -20.40 15.23
N ALA A 236 -16.98 -19.73 16.37
CA ALA A 236 -18.23 -19.02 16.64
C ALA A 236 -18.40 -17.75 15.78
N VAL A 237 -17.33 -17.24 15.17
CA VAL A 237 -17.35 -16.04 14.30
C VAL A 237 -16.94 -16.36 12.86
N ALA A 238 -16.88 -17.64 12.47
CA ALA A 238 -16.17 -18.06 11.27
C ALA A 238 -16.95 -18.06 9.95
N GLN A 239 -18.28 -18.23 9.90
CA GLN A 239 -18.97 -18.40 8.61
C GLN A 239 -20.50 -18.18 8.60
N ARG A 240 -20.99 -17.84 7.38
CA ARG A 240 -22.36 -17.83 6.82
C ARG A 240 -22.87 -19.19 6.25
N VAL A 241 -22.26 -20.33 6.61
CA VAL A 241 -22.55 -21.64 5.95
C VAL A 241 -23.41 -22.58 6.80
N THR A 242 -24.47 -23.09 6.18
CA THR A 242 -25.37 -24.13 6.70
C THR A 242 -24.58 -25.42 7.00
N GLY A 243 -24.20 -25.66 8.27
CA GLY A 243 -23.43 -26.88 8.59
C GLY A 243 -22.72 -26.97 9.94
N GLY A 244 -22.61 -25.89 10.72
CA GLY A 244 -22.19 -25.97 12.14
C GLY A 244 -20.69 -26.13 12.35
N TYR A 245 -19.95 -25.02 12.29
CA TYR A 245 -18.71 -24.89 13.05
C TYR A 245 -19.08 -24.63 14.51
N ILE A 246 -18.45 -25.32 15.46
CA ILE A 246 -18.90 -25.31 16.86
C ILE A 246 -17.73 -24.96 17.75
N SER A 247 -17.70 -23.72 18.25
CA SER A 247 -16.88 -23.43 19.43
C SER A 247 -17.47 -24.22 20.60
N HIS A 248 -16.64 -25.05 21.23
CA HIS A 248 -17.07 -25.78 22.42
C HIS A 248 -16.01 -25.89 23.50
N THR A 249 -16.48 -25.75 24.74
CA THR A 249 -15.66 -25.92 25.94
C THR A 249 -15.66 -27.38 26.40
N ASP A 250 -14.79 -27.74 27.33
CA ASP A 250 -14.91 -29.00 28.07
C ASP A 250 -16.14 -28.98 29.00
N ASN A 251 -16.52 -30.15 29.52
CA ASN A 251 -17.62 -30.31 30.50
C ASN A 251 -17.23 -29.83 31.90
N TYR A 252 -16.92 -28.54 32.04
CA TYR A 252 -16.64 -27.90 33.31
C TYR A 252 -17.67 -26.81 33.59
N ALA A 253 -18.15 -26.78 34.83
CA ALA A 253 -18.96 -25.67 35.30
C ALA A 253 -18.20 -24.35 35.10
N ASN A 254 -18.93 -23.26 34.88
CA ASN A 254 -18.39 -21.91 34.71
C ASN A 254 -17.55 -21.72 33.42
N SER A 255 -17.81 -22.55 32.40
CA SER A 255 -17.18 -22.39 31.09
C SER A 255 -17.64 -21.11 30.40
N TRP A 256 -16.78 -20.49 29.60
CA TRP A 256 -17.08 -19.24 28.91
C TRP A 256 -16.47 -19.18 27.50
N TRP A 257 -17.11 -18.40 26.63
CA TRP A 257 -16.61 -17.94 25.34
C TRP A 257 -16.59 -16.41 25.35
N LYS A 258 -15.56 -15.79 24.77
CA LYS A 258 -15.34 -14.35 24.79
C LYS A 258 -14.88 -13.84 23.43
N ILE A 259 -15.26 -12.62 23.11
CA ILE A 259 -14.72 -11.80 22.03
C ILE A 259 -14.15 -10.50 22.60
N ASP A 260 -12.92 -10.15 22.20
CA ASP A 260 -12.27 -8.85 22.39
C ASP A 260 -12.36 -8.09 21.06
N LEU A 261 -13.02 -6.92 21.06
CA LEU A 261 -13.15 -6.08 19.85
C LEU A 261 -11.84 -5.37 19.45
N GLY A 262 -10.77 -5.53 20.22
CA GLY A 262 -9.48 -4.88 19.99
C GLY A 262 -9.29 -3.63 20.85
N ALA A 263 -8.03 -3.23 21.01
CA ALA A 263 -7.70 -2.01 21.71
C ALA A 263 -8.35 -0.82 21.01
N ASP A 264 -8.92 0.09 21.81
CA ASP A 264 -9.61 1.30 21.35
C ASP A 264 -10.96 1.08 20.64
N ASN A 265 -11.51 -0.14 20.62
CA ASN A 265 -12.85 -0.40 20.09
C ASN A 265 -13.84 -0.74 21.21
N THR A 266 -15.03 -0.14 21.16
CA THR A 266 -16.15 -0.46 22.05
C THR A 266 -17.42 -0.68 21.23
N ALA A 267 -18.38 -1.40 21.80
CA ALA A 267 -19.71 -1.49 21.22
C ALA A 267 -20.79 -1.27 22.27
N LEU A 268 -21.84 -0.53 21.90
CA LEU A 268 -23.11 -0.49 22.61
C LEU A 268 -24.05 -1.53 22.00
N ILE A 269 -24.07 -2.75 22.54
CA ILE A 269 -24.94 -3.80 21.99
C ILE A 269 -26.39 -3.65 22.49
N THR A 270 -27.33 -3.71 21.55
CA THR A 270 -28.78 -3.72 21.81
C THR A 270 -29.35 -5.14 21.74
N ARG A 271 -28.62 -6.07 21.12
CA ARG A 271 -29.01 -7.49 21.02
C ARG A 271 -27.80 -8.38 20.82
N LEU A 272 -27.90 -9.62 21.31
CA LEU A 272 -26.96 -10.69 21.01
C LEU A 272 -27.70 -11.93 20.51
N GLY A 273 -27.15 -12.54 19.47
CA GLY A 273 -27.66 -13.73 18.80
C GLY A 273 -26.69 -14.89 18.95
N ILE A 274 -27.24 -16.10 19.07
CA ILE A 274 -26.49 -17.34 19.09
C ILE A 274 -27.16 -18.31 18.12
N HIS A 275 -26.39 -18.85 17.19
CA HIS A 275 -26.81 -19.97 16.36
C HIS A 275 -26.53 -21.29 17.07
N GLY A 276 -27.54 -22.17 17.13
CA GLY A 276 -27.37 -23.52 17.65
C GLY A 276 -26.59 -24.41 16.69
N LYS A 277 -25.87 -25.36 17.26
CA LYS A 277 -25.07 -26.34 16.50
C LYS A 277 -25.92 -27.29 15.64
N SER A 278 -25.24 -28.09 14.81
CA SER A 278 -25.85 -28.96 13.79
C SER A 278 -26.30 -30.35 14.22
N TYR A 279 -26.17 -30.69 15.52
CA TYR A 279 -26.60 -31.96 16.10
C TYR A 279 -27.21 -31.77 17.49
N THR A 280 -28.06 -32.71 17.90
CA THR A 280 -28.89 -32.61 19.12
C THR A 280 -28.08 -32.76 20.42
N GLY A 281 -28.55 -32.08 21.47
CA GLY A 281 -28.03 -32.18 22.84
C GLY A 281 -26.97 -31.12 23.12
N ASP A 282 -26.69 -30.79 24.38
CA ASP A 282 -25.71 -29.77 24.79
C ASP A 282 -25.98 -28.33 24.33
N GLU A 283 -27.19 -28.03 23.84
CA GLU A 283 -27.57 -26.66 23.51
C GLU A 283 -27.53 -25.77 24.77
N PRO A 284 -26.96 -24.54 24.70
CA PRO A 284 -26.94 -23.60 25.82
C PRO A 284 -28.35 -23.32 26.36
N ARG A 285 -28.53 -23.43 27.69
CA ARG A 285 -29.83 -23.19 28.36
C ARG A 285 -29.76 -22.25 29.56
N ASN A 286 -28.61 -22.18 30.21
CA ASN A 286 -28.41 -21.39 31.42
C ASN A 286 -27.06 -20.71 31.33
N PHE A 287 -27.07 -19.42 30.99
CA PHE A 287 -25.86 -18.63 30.79
C PHE A 287 -26.12 -17.14 31.03
N LEU A 288 -25.04 -16.41 31.24
CA LEU A 288 -24.99 -14.96 31.34
C LEU A 288 -24.39 -14.39 30.06
N ILE A 289 -24.89 -13.24 29.63
CA ILE A 289 -24.23 -12.37 28.66
C ILE A 289 -23.62 -11.23 29.45
N GLN A 290 -22.32 -11.00 29.27
CA GLN A 290 -21.57 -10.05 30.08
C GLN A 290 -20.69 -9.15 29.23
N GLY A 291 -20.53 -7.90 29.67
CA GLY A 291 -19.65 -6.89 29.07
C GLY A 291 -18.52 -6.51 30.03
N SER A 292 -17.35 -6.18 29.50
CA SER A 292 -16.21 -5.65 30.26
C SER A 292 -15.39 -4.67 29.43
N ASN A 293 -14.66 -3.77 30.09
CA ASN A 293 -13.67 -2.88 29.47
C ASN A 293 -12.23 -3.17 29.89
N ASN A 294 -12.01 -4.15 30.76
CA ASN A 294 -10.68 -4.50 31.28
C ASN A 294 -10.45 -6.01 31.42
N ASP A 295 -11.38 -6.84 30.93
CA ASP A 295 -11.35 -8.31 30.96
C ASP A 295 -11.38 -8.93 32.37
N THR A 296 -11.41 -8.11 33.43
CA THR A 296 -11.42 -8.56 34.84
C THR A 296 -12.74 -8.27 35.52
N ASP A 297 -13.31 -7.08 35.31
CA ASP A 297 -14.58 -6.64 35.90
C ASP A 297 -15.69 -6.80 34.86
N TRP A 298 -16.71 -7.60 35.20
CA TRP A 298 -17.74 -8.02 34.25
C TRP A 298 -19.13 -7.62 34.72
N ASP A 299 -19.81 -6.83 33.90
CA ASP A 299 -21.21 -6.46 34.09
C ASP A 299 -22.12 -7.51 33.45
N THR A 300 -23.21 -7.87 34.13
CA THR A 300 -24.18 -8.82 33.58
C THR A 300 -25.24 -8.07 32.79
N LEU A 301 -25.20 -8.23 31.46
CA LEU A 301 -26.08 -7.55 30.51
C LEU A 301 -27.41 -8.31 30.32
N ALA A 302 -27.37 -9.64 30.40
CA ALA A 302 -28.57 -10.48 30.43
C ALA A 302 -28.32 -11.78 31.19
N THR A 303 -29.39 -12.32 31.79
CA THR A 303 -29.40 -13.61 32.48
C THR A 303 -30.42 -14.52 31.81
N ILE A 304 -29.95 -15.64 31.24
CA ILE A 304 -30.77 -16.59 30.51
C ILE A 304 -30.98 -17.83 31.36
N VAL A 305 -32.25 -18.21 31.57
CA VAL A 305 -32.64 -19.33 32.43
C VAL A 305 -33.57 -20.26 31.67
N SER A 306 -33.13 -21.50 31.49
CA SER A 306 -33.87 -22.54 30.74
C SER A 306 -34.29 -22.12 29.32
N ASP A 307 -33.50 -21.27 28.67
CA ASP A 307 -33.76 -20.73 27.33
C ASP A 307 -32.46 -20.62 26.52
N GLY A 308 -32.54 -20.54 25.20
CA GLY A 308 -31.37 -20.46 24.31
C GLY A 308 -31.61 -21.09 22.93
N PRO A 309 -30.56 -21.20 22.09
CA PRO A 309 -30.70 -21.67 20.72
C PRO A 309 -31.18 -23.12 20.62
N ALA A 310 -32.08 -23.36 19.66
CA ALA A 310 -32.40 -24.70 19.20
C ALA A 310 -31.36 -25.19 18.18
N ILE A 311 -31.33 -26.49 17.92
CA ILE A 311 -30.46 -27.10 16.91
C ILE A 311 -30.64 -26.41 15.54
N ASN A 312 -29.52 -26.03 14.90
CA ASN A 312 -29.51 -25.32 13.60
C ASN A 312 -30.48 -24.14 13.51
N ALA A 313 -30.67 -23.42 14.61
CA ALA A 313 -31.55 -22.28 14.67
C ALA A 313 -30.89 -21.15 15.42
N TRP A 314 -31.13 -19.93 14.93
CA TRP A 314 -30.79 -18.74 15.67
C TRP A 314 -31.76 -18.53 16.83
N TRP A 315 -31.20 -18.04 17.92
CA TRP A 315 -31.91 -17.48 19.06
C TRP A 315 -31.24 -16.18 19.41
N SER A 316 -32.01 -15.16 19.74
CA SER A 316 -31.47 -13.86 20.13
C SER A 316 -32.22 -13.30 21.33
N THR A 317 -31.52 -12.47 22.10
CA THR A 317 -32.10 -11.73 23.24
C THR A 317 -31.74 -10.27 23.12
N ALA A 318 -32.72 -9.41 23.45
CA ALA A 318 -32.45 -7.99 23.63
C ALA A 318 -31.51 -7.78 24.83
N ILE A 319 -30.64 -6.80 24.71
CA ILE A 319 -29.73 -6.33 25.75
C ILE A 319 -30.11 -4.89 26.07
N ALA A 320 -30.31 -4.61 27.35
CA ALA A 320 -30.59 -3.26 27.83
C ALA A 320 -29.36 -2.76 28.59
N THR A 321 -28.46 -2.09 27.88
CA THR A 321 -27.29 -1.42 28.44
C THR A 321 -27.19 -0.01 27.86
N GLU A 322 -26.74 0.94 28.68
CA GLU A 322 -26.35 2.29 28.25
C GLU A 322 -24.82 2.42 28.23
N THR A 323 -24.10 1.34 28.59
CA THR A 323 -22.64 1.29 28.67
C THR A 323 -22.09 0.53 27.47
N GLU A 324 -21.05 1.09 26.86
CA GLU A 324 -20.27 0.44 25.83
C GLU A 324 -19.19 -0.46 26.42
N TYR A 325 -18.94 -1.60 25.78
CA TYR A 325 -17.94 -2.56 26.21
C TYR A 325 -17.00 -2.95 25.07
N ARG A 326 -15.72 -3.19 25.40
CA ARG A 326 -14.72 -3.78 24.50
C ARG A 326 -14.80 -5.30 24.46
N TYR A 327 -15.06 -5.91 25.61
CA TYR A 327 -15.10 -7.35 25.78
C TYR A 327 -16.53 -7.81 25.97
N PHE A 328 -16.92 -8.86 25.27
CA PHE A 328 -18.19 -9.55 25.49
C PHE A 328 -17.94 -11.02 25.75
N ARG A 329 -18.66 -11.60 26.71
CA ARG A 329 -18.60 -13.05 26.94
C ARG A 329 -19.97 -13.67 27.18
N ILE A 330 -20.08 -14.92 26.75
CA ILE A 330 -21.14 -15.84 27.10
C ILE A 330 -20.58 -16.75 28.20
N TYR A 331 -21.13 -16.62 29.40
CA TYR A 331 -20.65 -17.33 30.59
C TYR A 331 -21.69 -18.36 31.03
N GLN A 332 -21.36 -19.65 30.94
CA GLN A 332 -22.25 -20.73 31.34
C GLN A 332 -22.30 -20.84 32.87
N ASN A 333 -23.42 -20.43 33.46
CA ASN A 333 -23.66 -20.48 34.91
C ASN A 333 -24.61 -21.63 35.33
N GLY A 334 -25.04 -22.47 34.40
CA GLY A 334 -25.86 -23.65 34.68
C GLY A 334 -25.80 -24.70 33.58
N ALA A 335 -26.46 -25.83 33.81
CA ALA A 335 -26.42 -26.95 32.88
C ALA A 335 -27.06 -26.61 31.52
N ASN A 336 -26.52 -27.16 30.44
CA ASN A 336 -27.08 -27.14 29.09
C ASN A 336 -28.29 -28.11 29.00
N SER A 337 -28.88 -28.25 27.81
CA SER A 337 -30.04 -29.12 27.56
C SER A 337 -29.84 -30.60 27.93
N SER A 338 -28.59 -31.08 27.99
CA SER A 338 -28.22 -32.45 28.36
C SER A 338 -27.92 -32.63 29.85
N GLY A 339 -28.04 -31.58 30.67
CA GLY A 339 -27.63 -31.61 32.07
C GLY A 339 -26.11 -31.54 32.26
N ARG A 340 -25.37 -31.06 31.26
CA ARG A 340 -23.89 -30.97 31.23
C ARG A 340 -23.41 -29.52 31.16
N TYR A 341 -22.11 -29.30 31.22
CA TYR A 341 -21.46 -27.99 31.17
C TYR A 341 -20.57 -27.80 29.94
N TYR A 342 -20.96 -28.41 28.82
CA TYR A 342 -20.43 -28.05 27.51
C TYR A 342 -21.10 -26.75 27.09
N LEU A 343 -20.34 -25.67 26.91
CA LEU A 343 -20.81 -24.46 26.24
C LEU A 343 -20.55 -24.63 24.74
N ALA A 344 -21.58 -24.96 23.98
CA ALA A 344 -21.47 -25.21 22.54
C ALA A 344 -22.17 -24.10 21.74
N LEU A 345 -21.39 -23.32 20.98
CA LEU A 345 -21.85 -22.18 20.18
C LEU A 345 -21.62 -22.49 18.70
N GLY A 346 -22.70 -22.44 17.91
CA GLY A 346 -22.61 -22.62 16.45
C GLY A 346 -22.17 -21.33 15.75
N SER A 347 -22.70 -20.20 16.17
CA SER A 347 -22.24 -18.88 15.76
C SER A 347 -22.72 -17.84 16.78
N VAL A 348 -22.07 -16.69 16.84
CA VAL A 348 -22.47 -15.54 17.66
C VAL A 348 -22.54 -14.32 16.75
N GLU A 349 -23.56 -13.49 16.96
CA GLU A 349 -23.74 -12.21 16.29
C GLU A 349 -24.19 -11.15 17.31
N MET A 350 -23.85 -9.89 17.08
CA MET A 350 -24.18 -8.77 17.98
C MET A 350 -24.74 -7.60 17.17
N TRP A 351 -25.75 -6.90 17.69
CA TRP A 351 -26.33 -5.71 17.04
C TRP A 351 -26.28 -4.51 17.96
N GLY A 352 -26.22 -3.32 17.39
CA GLY A 352 -26.07 -2.07 18.12
C GLY A 352 -25.08 -1.13 17.46
N GLU A 353 -24.49 -0.25 18.25
CA GLU A 353 -23.54 0.76 17.77
C GLU A 353 -22.11 0.27 17.97
N TYR A 354 -21.36 0.13 16.88
CA TYR A 354 -19.94 -0.20 16.91
C TYR A 354 -19.11 1.08 16.83
N ASN A 355 -18.33 1.35 17.89
CA ASN A 355 -17.60 2.59 18.10
C ASN A 355 -16.09 2.34 18.12
N PRO A 356 -15.39 2.44 16.96
CA PRO A 356 -13.94 2.54 16.96
C PRO A 356 -13.56 3.91 17.54
N GLN A 357 -12.92 3.95 18.70
CA GLN A 357 -12.47 5.21 19.28
C GLN A 357 -11.35 5.81 18.43
N PRO A 358 -11.34 7.13 18.22
CA PRO A 358 -10.25 7.79 17.52
C PRO A 358 -8.94 7.54 18.27
N PRO A 359 -7.83 7.26 17.57
CA PRO A 359 -6.57 6.95 18.23
C PRO A 359 -6.15 8.11 19.15
N PRO A 360 -5.60 7.83 20.36
CA PRO A 360 -4.83 8.83 21.07
C PRO A 360 -3.69 9.32 20.15
N ALA A 361 -3.38 10.62 20.23
CA ALA A 361 -2.38 11.29 19.40
C ALA A 361 -1.11 10.45 19.19
N PRO A 362 -0.55 10.42 17.96
CA PRO A 362 0.43 9.42 17.56
C PRO A 362 1.66 9.43 18.46
N VAL A 363 1.96 8.26 19.02
CA VAL A 363 3.28 7.91 19.54
C VAL A 363 4.08 7.35 18.37
N THR A 364 5.22 7.97 18.10
CA THR A 364 6.20 7.59 17.07
C THR A 364 6.71 6.15 17.25
N GLY A 365 6.58 5.30 16.22
CA GLY A 365 7.21 3.98 16.13
C GLY A 365 6.86 3.24 14.84
N ASP A 366 7.88 2.82 14.08
CA ASP A 366 7.86 2.30 12.70
C ASP A 366 7.04 1.02 12.44
N ASP A 367 6.36 0.96 11.28
CA ASP A 367 6.42 -0.13 10.26
C ASP A 367 5.19 -0.19 9.33
N TRP A 368 4.91 0.85 8.51
CA TRP A 368 4.07 0.72 7.31
C TRP A 368 4.48 1.71 6.22
N HIS A 369 5.08 1.19 5.14
CA HIS A 369 5.42 1.93 3.91
C HIS A 369 4.85 1.17 2.69
N THR A 370 3.54 0.92 2.66
CA THR A 370 2.92 0.15 1.56
C THR A 370 2.36 1.07 0.49
N THR A 371 2.94 1.03 -0.71
CA THR A 371 2.42 1.74 -1.89
C THR A 371 1.46 0.86 -2.68
N ARG A 372 0.28 1.38 -3.04
CA ARG A 372 -0.66 0.80 -4.00
C ARG A 372 -0.97 1.81 -5.11
N PHE A 373 -1.27 1.36 -6.32
CA PHE A 373 -1.72 2.24 -7.40
C PHE A 373 -3.24 2.22 -7.48
N GLN A 374 -3.83 3.41 -7.46
CA GLN A 374 -5.24 3.65 -7.70
C GLN A 374 -5.44 4.10 -9.15
N ILE A 375 -6.46 3.54 -9.80
CA ILE A 375 -6.82 3.84 -11.19
C ILE A 375 -8.27 4.32 -11.22
N GLU A 376 -8.48 5.53 -11.70
CA GLU A 376 -9.81 6.12 -11.82
C GLU A 376 -10.07 6.59 -13.23
N ILE A 377 -11.28 6.31 -13.73
CA ILE A 377 -11.74 6.73 -15.05
C ILE A 377 -12.82 7.79 -14.89
N ALA A 378 -12.81 8.77 -15.79
CA ALA A 378 -13.86 9.77 -15.82
C ALA A 378 -15.15 9.16 -16.41
N THR A 379 -16.27 9.41 -15.76
CA THR A 379 -17.61 8.97 -16.17
C THR A 379 -18.55 10.18 -16.29
N GLY A 380 -19.74 9.95 -16.85
CA GLY A 380 -20.73 11.02 -17.10
C GLY A 380 -20.40 11.90 -18.31
N ALA A 381 -21.11 13.01 -18.44
CA ALA A 381 -21.07 13.90 -19.62
C ALA A 381 -19.68 14.49 -19.90
N LEU A 382 -18.88 14.70 -18.84
CA LEU A 382 -17.55 15.29 -18.91
C LEU A 382 -16.41 14.29 -19.14
N ALA A 383 -16.73 13.00 -19.25
CA ALA A 383 -15.74 11.93 -19.36
C ALA A 383 -14.74 12.16 -20.50
N THR A 384 -15.20 12.73 -21.61
CA THR A 384 -14.40 12.98 -22.83
C THR A 384 -14.21 14.47 -23.14
N GLU A 385 -14.80 15.38 -22.36
CA GLU A 385 -14.71 16.81 -22.65
C GLU A 385 -13.35 17.38 -22.24
N ILE A 386 -12.72 18.11 -23.16
CA ILE A 386 -11.45 18.81 -22.91
C ILE A 386 -11.69 20.02 -21.99
N VAL A 387 -12.84 20.66 -22.12
CA VAL A 387 -13.30 21.78 -21.29
C VAL A 387 -14.52 21.27 -20.54
N PRO A 388 -14.54 21.23 -19.20
CA PRO A 388 -15.80 21.07 -18.49
C PRO A 388 -16.64 22.30 -18.80
N GLY A 389 -17.54 22.20 -19.78
CA GLY A 389 -18.50 23.26 -20.01
C GLY A 389 -19.39 23.32 -18.79
N GLY A 390 -19.40 24.44 -18.07
CA GLY A 390 -20.36 24.62 -16.98
C GLY A 390 -21.76 24.31 -17.49
N GLU A 391 -22.34 23.21 -17.03
CA GLU A 391 -23.72 22.88 -17.37
C GLU A 391 -24.63 23.84 -16.62
N TRP A 392 -25.68 24.29 -17.31
CA TRP A 392 -26.75 25.03 -16.67
C TRP A 392 -27.53 24.07 -15.79
N ASP A 393 -27.33 24.15 -14.48
CA ASP A 393 -28.26 23.53 -13.54
C ASP A 393 -29.58 24.30 -13.61
N ILE A 394 -30.61 23.65 -14.16
CA ILE A 394 -31.94 24.23 -14.33
C ILE A 394 -32.81 24.01 -13.08
N ASP A 395 -32.36 23.16 -12.15
CA ASP A 395 -33.13 22.77 -10.97
C ASP A 395 -32.98 23.77 -9.81
N ASP A 396 -31.93 24.61 -9.81
CA ASP A 396 -31.71 25.72 -8.86
C ASP A 396 -32.36 27.06 -9.27
N TRP A 397 -33.36 27.01 -10.16
CA TRP A 397 -33.98 28.22 -10.74
C TRP A 397 -35.16 28.77 -9.91
N ASP A 398 -35.01 28.95 -8.60
CA ASP A 398 -36.04 29.59 -7.76
C ASP A 398 -35.64 30.92 -7.10
N ASP A 399 -34.39 31.37 -7.26
CA ASP A 399 -33.90 32.57 -6.60
C ASP A 399 -32.79 33.27 -7.45
N ALA A 400 -32.94 34.58 -7.68
CA ALA A 400 -32.03 35.38 -8.51
C ALA A 400 -30.67 35.71 -7.84
N THR A 401 -30.41 35.15 -6.67
CA THR A 401 -29.18 35.23 -5.90
C THR A 401 -28.38 33.91 -5.88
N ASP A 402 -28.96 32.80 -6.33
CA ASP A 402 -28.34 31.46 -6.36
C ASP A 402 -27.76 31.04 -7.74
N ALA A 403 -27.61 31.98 -8.68
CA ALA A 403 -26.85 31.76 -9.91
C ALA A 403 -25.34 31.68 -9.63
N LEU A 404 -24.92 30.65 -8.91
CA LEU A 404 -23.53 30.22 -8.76
C LEU A 404 -23.13 29.43 -10.00
N TRP A 405 -22.06 29.86 -10.66
CA TRP A 405 -21.35 29.01 -11.61
C TRP A 405 -20.79 27.80 -10.86
N GLY A 406 -21.55 26.72 -10.76
CA GLY A 406 -21.05 25.43 -10.31
C GLY A 406 -20.04 24.94 -11.35
N GLY A 407 -18.75 24.91 -11.00
CA GLY A 407 -17.75 24.26 -11.84
C GLY A 407 -18.15 22.80 -12.00
N SER A 408 -18.39 22.37 -13.24
CA SER A 408 -18.76 21.00 -13.53
C SER A 408 -17.50 20.13 -13.38
N GLU A 409 -17.34 19.46 -12.25
CA GLU A 409 -16.20 18.58 -11.98
C GLU A 409 -16.40 17.21 -12.64
N ARG A 410 -15.31 16.59 -13.13
CA ARG A 410 -15.41 15.23 -13.68
C ARG A 410 -15.78 14.26 -12.57
N VAL A 411 -16.74 13.39 -12.85
CA VAL A 411 -17.05 12.26 -11.96
C VAL A 411 -15.98 11.19 -12.19
N TRP A 412 -15.35 10.75 -11.11
CA TRP A 412 -14.32 9.72 -11.15
C TRP A 412 -14.87 8.40 -10.61
N THR A 413 -14.65 7.32 -11.35
CA THR A 413 -15.01 5.97 -10.94
C THR A 413 -13.73 5.17 -10.73
N ASP A 414 -13.56 4.64 -9.51
CA ASP A 414 -12.44 3.79 -9.16
C ASP A 414 -12.60 2.41 -9.81
N ILE A 415 -11.61 2.02 -10.59
CA ILE A 415 -11.51 0.70 -11.27
C ILE A 415 -10.27 -0.05 -10.84
N THR A 416 -9.72 0.30 -9.68
CA THR A 416 -8.47 -0.25 -9.17
C THR A 416 -8.55 -1.77 -9.13
N ASP A 417 -9.66 -2.39 -8.73
CA ASP A 417 -9.78 -3.85 -8.62
C ASP A 417 -9.56 -4.63 -9.93
N ASP A 418 -9.82 -4.01 -11.08
CA ASP A 418 -9.58 -4.65 -12.38
C ASP A 418 -8.16 -4.44 -12.91
N TYR A 419 -7.34 -3.64 -12.24
CA TYR A 419 -5.98 -3.33 -12.65
C TYR A 419 -5.03 -4.55 -12.57
N VAL A 420 -4.42 -4.92 -13.71
CA VAL A 420 -3.47 -6.05 -13.84
C VAL A 420 -2.02 -5.60 -13.94
N SER A 421 -1.74 -4.54 -14.72
CA SER A 421 -0.37 -4.00 -14.84
C SER A 421 -0.36 -2.60 -15.43
N LEU A 422 0.54 -1.75 -14.93
CA LEU A 422 0.70 -0.35 -15.32
C LEU A 422 2.10 -0.16 -15.87
N LYS A 423 2.19 0.65 -16.92
CA LYS A 423 3.44 1.25 -17.34
C LYS A 423 3.22 2.70 -17.75
N THR A 424 3.88 3.65 -17.12
CA THR A 424 3.87 5.06 -17.48
C THR A 424 5.22 5.51 -18.02
N LYS A 425 5.20 6.58 -18.81
CA LYS A 425 6.38 7.30 -19.26
C LYS A 425 6.02 8.76 -19.45
N ARG A 426 6.69 9.64 -18.72
CA ARG A 426 6.64 11.10 -18.85
C ARG A 426 8.05 11.63 -19.10
N GLY A 427 8.14 12.79 -19.75
CA GLY A 427 9.41 13.49 -19.90
C GLY A 427 10.17 13.18 -21.20
N ARG A 428 11.49 13.38 -21.17
CA ARG A 428 12.47 13.07 -22.23
C ARG A 428 13.56 12.12 -21.71
N ALA A 429 14.26 11.47 -22.64
CA ALA A 429 15.33 10.53 -22.30
C ALA A 429 16.72 11.18 -22.27
N LYS A 430 16.94 12.26 -23.02
CA LYS A 430 18.23 12.95 -23.12
C LYS A 430 18.01 14.45 -23.29
N TRP A 431 18.94 15.23 -22.77
CA TRP A 431 19.00 16.66 -23.00
C TRP A 431 19.12 17.03 -24.48
N GLY A 432 18.63 18.21 -24.84
CA GLY A 432 18.66 18.73 -26.21
C GLY A 432 17.58 18.13 -27.11
N THR A 433 16.76 17.22 -26.57
CA THR A 433 15.50 16.79 -27.17
C THR A 433 14.33 17.49 -26.47
N HIS A 434 13.25 17.70 -27.20
CA HIS A 434 12.01 18.20 -26.61
C HIS A 434 11.36 17.10 -25.76
N TYR A 435 10.69 17.52 -24.69
CA TYR A 435 9.80 16.67 -23.90
C TYR A 435 8.74 16.07 -24.80
N THR A 436 8.64 14.75 -24.86
CA THR A 436 7.66 14.08 -25.73
C THR A 436 6.33 13.89 -25.00
N ALA A 437 5.25 13.69 -25.77
CA ALA A 437 3.98 13.28 -25.19
C ALA A 437 4.16 12.05 -24.29
N GLY A 438 3.73 12.20 -23.05
CA GLY A 438 3.65 11.15 -22.07
C GLY A 438 2.63 10.09 -22.48
N SER A 439 2.87 8.88 -22.04
CA SER A 439 2.03 7.73 -22.35
C SER A 439 1.90 6.81 -21.15
N ALA A 440 0.75 6.18 -21.01
CA ALA A 440 0.58 5.05 -20.09
C ALA A 440 -0.08 3.86 -20.79
N THR A 441 0.37 2.66 -20.45
CA THR A 441 -0.26 1.41 -20.85
C THR A 441 -0.86 0.77 -19.60
N LEU A 442 -2.18 0.63 -19.61
CA LEU A 442 -2.95 0.01 -18.54
C LEU A 442 -3.50 -1.32 -19.05
N LYS A 443 -3.31 -2.40 -18.29
CA LYS A 443 -3.97 -3.67 -18.54
C LYS A 443 -5.04 -3.89 -17.49
N LEU A 444 -6.25 -4.17 -17.95
CA LEU A 444 -7.43 -4.40 -17.12
C LEU A 444 -7.95 -5.82 -17.31
N TRP A 445 -8.34 -6.46 -16.23
CA TRP A 445 -9.10 -7.70 -16.28
C TRP A 445 -10.49 -7.38 -16.84
N ASN A 446 -10.90 -8.12 -17.86
CA ASN A 446 -12.15 -7.85 -18.59
C ASN A 446 -13.08 -9.07 -18.57
N GLY A 447 -13.20 -9.74 -17.42
CA GLY A 447 -14.01 -10.96 -17.28
C GLY A 447 -15.50 -10.77 -17.54
N HIS A 448 -15.99 -9.57 -17.27
CA HIS A 448 -17.39 -9.19 -17.45
C HIS A 448 -17.64 -8.39 -18.74
N GLY A 449 -16.60 -8.12 -19.53
CA GLY A 449 -16.70 -7.32 -20.76
C GLY A 449 -16.87 -5.82 -20.53
N LEU A 450 -16.75 -5.32 -19.29
CA LEU A 450 -16.96 -3.90 -18.92
C LEU A 450 -16.10 -2.92 -19.72
N TYR A 451 -14.90 -3.33 -20.12
CA TYR A 451 -13.93 -2.49 -20.82
C TYR A 451 -13.93 -2.69 -22.34
N SER A 452 -14.86 -3.49 -22.86
CA SER A 452 -14.95 -3.76 -24.30
C SER A 452 -15.55 -2.57 -25.05
N PRO A 453 -14.94 -2.10 -26.17
CA PRO A 453 -15.43 -0.94 -26.92
C PRO A 453 -16.83 -1.06 -27.55
N THR A 454 -17.40 -2.26 -27.58
CA THR A 454 -18.71 -2.54 -28.20
C THR A 454 -19.84 -2.72 -27.18
N GLN A 455 -19.59 -2.39 -25.90
CA GLN A 455 -20.65 -2.45 -24.89
C GLN A 455 -21.77 -1.44 -25.19
N PRO A 456 -23.03 -1.72 -24.79
CA PRO A 456 -24.09 -0.72 -24.81
C PRO A 456 -23.69 0.47 -23.93
N ILE A 457 -23.99 1.69 -24.40
CA ILE A 457 -23.65 2.97 -23.74
C ILE A 457 -24.26 3.12 -22.32
N GLU A 458 -25.16 2.20 -21.92
CA GLU A 458 -25.86 2.20 -20.62
C GLU A 458 -25.10 1.48 -19.48
N ALA A 459 -23.84 1.05 -19.69
CA ALA A 459 -23.00 0.56 -18.60
C ALA A 459 -22.45 1.74 -17.76
N ASP A 460 -22.36 1.56 -16.44
CA ASP A 460 -21.84 2.58 -15.50
C ASP A 460 -20.39 3.01 -15.84
N ILE A 461 -19.67 2.17 -16.58
CA ILE A 461 -18.34 2.42 -17.12
C ILE A 461 -18.41 2.47 -18.65
N ASN A 462 -18.23 3.66 -19.22
CA ASN A 462 -18.18 3.86 -20.68
C ASN A 462 -16.78 4.26 -21.15
N LEU A 463 -15.87 3.28 -21.24
CA LEU A 463 -14.48 3.51 -21.63
C LEU A 463 -14.35 3.72 -23.16
N THR A 464 -14.39 4.98 -23.59
CA THR A 464 -14.27 5.38 -25.00
C THR A 464 -12.97 6.14 -25.29
N ILE A 465 -12.61 6.29 -26.56
CA ILE A 465 -11.48 7.13 -26.98
C ILE A 465 -11.73 8.57 -26.51
N GLY A 466 -10.74 9.18 -25.87
CA GLY A 466 -10.82 10.51 -25.28
C GLY A 466 -11.23 10.52 -23.81
N THR A 467 -11.66 9.39 -23.24
CA THR A 467 -12.02 9.31 -21.82
C THR A 467 -10.82 9.66 -20.95
N TYR A 468 -11.00 10.54 -19.98
CA TYR A 468 -9.94 10.90 -19.02
C TYR A 468 -9.70 9.74 -18.04
N VAL A 469 -8.42 9.51 -17.73
CA VAL A 469 -7.98 8.54 -16.73
C VAL A 469 -6.92 9.19 -15.88
N ARG A 470 -7.05 9.07 -14.56
CA ARG A 470 -6.02 9.47 -13.60
C ARG A 470 -5.49 8.26 -12.87
N ILE A 471 -4.20 8.30 -12.59
CA ILE A 471 -3.45 7.23 -11.95
C ILE A 471 -2.67 7.85 -10.81
N SER A 472 -2.86 7.30 -9.61
CA SER A 472 -2.24 7.80 -8.38
C SER A 472 -1.55 6.65 -7.65
N ALA A 473 -0.43 6.94 -6.99
CA ALA A 473 0.19 6.06 -6.04
C ALA A 473 -0.25 6.48 -4.64
N ILE A 474 -0.90 5.59 -3.89
CA ILE A 474 -1.24 5.81 -2.48
C ILE A 474 -0.12 5.19 -1.66
N HIS A 475 0.62 6.02 -0.93
CA HIS A 475 1.66 5.59 0.00
C HIS A 475 1.37 6.21 1.37
N ASN A 476 1.24 5.37 2.40
CA ASN A 476 0.92 5.80 3.76
C ASN A 476 -0.33 6.69 3.82
N TYR A 477 -1.36 6.31 3.06
CA TYR A 477 -2.62 7.05 2.92
C TYR A 477 -2.51 8.43 2.28
N ILE A 478 -1.32 8.81 1.81
CA ILE A 478 -1.10 10.03 1.03
C ILE A 478 -1.15 9.65 -0.45
N GLU A 479 -1.97 10.37 -1.20
CA GLU A 479 -2.07 10.23 -2.64
C GLU A 479 -0.97 11.03 -3.35
N TYR A 480 -0.25 10.37 -4.24
CA TYR A 480 0.75 10.97 -5.13
C TYR A 480 0.28 10.77 -6.57
N PRO A 481 -0.13 11.83 -7.28
CA PRO A 481 -0.49 11.70 -8.69
C PRO A 481 0.70 11.21 -9.51
N VAL A 482 0.46 10.31 -10.45
CA VAL A 482 1.50 9.66 -11.27
C VAL A 482 1.34 10.02 -12.74
N PHE A 483 0.11 9.94 -13.24
CA PHE A 483 -0.21 10.20 -14.64
C PHE A 483 -1.70 10.49 -14.80
N THR A 484 -2.00 11.60 -15.46
CA THR A 484 -3.36 11.93 -15.93
C THR A 484 -3.33 12.17 -17.43
N GLY A 485 -4.27 11.56 -18.15
CA GLY A 485 -4.34 11.67 -19.61
C GLY A 485 -5.65 11.13 -20.17
N THR A 486 -5.69 10.92 -21.48
CA THR A 486 -6.88 10.47 -22.20
C THR A 486 -6.66 9.15 -22.91
N VAL A 487 -7.71 8.35 -23.06
CA VAL A 487 -7.69 7.08 -23.80
C VAL A 487 -7.41 7.33 -25.28
N ARG A 488 -6.30 6.78 -25.77
CA ARG A 488 -5.90 6.80 -27.18
C ARG A 488 -6.40 5.60 -27.95
N SER A 489 -6.32 4.41 -27.36
CA SER A 489 -6.82 3.17 -27.94
C SER A 489 -7.16 2.15 -26.86
N VAL A 490 -8.11 1.28 -27.18
CA VAL A 490 -8.53 0.16 -26.36
C VAL A 490 -8.43 -1.09 -27.21
N ASP A 491 -7.50 -1.98 -26.85
CA ASP A 491 -7.28 -3.25 -27.52
C ASP A 491 -7.84 -4.39 -26.64
N ASP A 492 -8.89 -5.05 -27.11
CA ASP A 492 -9.58 -6.11 -26.38
C ASP A 492 -9.52 -7.44 -27.16
N PRO A 493 -8.40 -8.19 -27.09
CA PRO A 493 -8.23 -9.41 -27.86
C PRO A 493 -9.03 -10.57 -27.26
N ASP A 494 -10.08 -11.01 -27.94
CA ASP A 494 -10.78 -12.26 -27.60
C ASP A 494 -9.94 -13.48 -28.05
N THR A 495 -9.24 -14.11 -27.09
CA THR A 495 -8.50 -15.35 -27.33
C THR A 495 -9.13 -16.48 -26.52
N PRO A 496 -9.81 -17.46 -27.16
CA PRO A 496 -10.43 -18.58 -26.47
C PRO A 496 -9.44 -19.32 -25.55
N GLY A 497 -9.84 -19.52 -24.28
CA GLY A 497 -9.04 -20.26 -23.29
C GLY A 497 -7.96 -19.45 -22.57
N LYS A 498 -7.92 -18.11 -22.74
CA LYS A 498 -7.07 -17.21 -21.95
C LYS A 498 -7.92 -16.32 -21.04
N VAL A 499 -7.29 -15.78 -19.99
CA VAL A 499 -7.90 -14.74 -19.14
C VAL A 499 -8.19 -13.52 -20.03
N PRO A 500 -9.44 -13.00 -20.04
CA PRO A 500 -9.78 -11.82 -20.82
C PRO A 500 -9.11 -10.59 -20.20
N VAL A 501 -8.27 -9.92 -20.99
CA VAL A 501 -7.51 -8.74 -20.57
C VAL A 501 -7.59 -7.69 -21.66
N THR A 502 -8.08 -6.51 -21.31
CA THR A 502 -8.11 -5.33 -22.17
C THR A 502 -6.86 -4.49 -21.95
N THR A 503 -6.26 -3.99 -23.04
CA THR A 503 -5.13 -3.06 -22.98
C THR A 503 -5.58 -1.68 -23.39
N VAL A 504 -5.44 -0.72 -22.48
CA VAL A 504 -5.78 0.69 -22.68
C VAL A 504 -4.49 1.47 -22.84
N GLN A 505 -4.36 2.19 -23.95
CA GLN A 505 -3.27 3.14 -24.18
C GLN A 505 -3.76 4.53 -23.84
N LEU A 506 -3.05 5.23 -22.98
CA LEU A 506 -3.31 6.59 -22.57
C LEU A 506 -2.23 7.52 -23.12
N VAL A 507 -2.62 8.75 -23.44
CA VAL A 507 -1.71 9.83 -23.87
C VAL A 507 -2.05 11.11 -23.15
N ASP A 508 -1.04 11.95 -22.94
CA ASP A 508 -1.21 13.26 -22.30
C ASP A 508 -1.60 14.38 -23.28
N ALA A 509 -1.68 15.60 -22.76
CA ALA A 509 -2.06 16.81 -23.49
C ALA A 509 -1.23 17.06 -24.76
N PHE A 510 0.07 16.74 -24.77
CA PHE A 510 0.93 16.98 -25.94
C PHE A 510 0.49 16.17 -27.15
N SER A 511 -0.12 14.99 -26.96
CA SER A 511 -0.66 14.21 -28.07
C SER A 511 -1.77 14.97 -28.81
N PHE A 512 -2.62 15.71 -28.09
CA PHE A 512 -3.64 16.56 -28.67
C PHE A 512 -3.02 17.77 -29.38
N LEU A 513 -2.11 18.50 -28.71
CA LEU A 513 -1.46 19.68 -29.28
C LEU A 513 -0.65 19.36 -30.55
N ALA A 514 -0.04 18.19 -30.61
CA ALA A 514 0.68 17.70 -31.78
C ALA A 514 -0.25 17.45 -32.99
N GLY A 515 -1.55 17.22 -32.77
CA GLY A 515 -2.55 17.05 -33.82
C GLY A 515 -3.05 18.36 -34.43
N VAL A 516 -2.80 19.50 -33.80
CA VAL A 516 -3.36 20.80 -34.21
C VAL A 516 -2.47 21.49 -35.24
N ASN A 517 -3.02 21.75 -36.42
CA ASN A 517 -2.37 22.52 -37.49
C ASN A 517 -3.17 23.79 -37.79
N ARG A 518 -2.49 24.94 -37.81
CA ARG A 518 -3.10 26.26 -37.97
C ARG A 518 -2.61 26.94 -39.25
N ILE A 519 -3.44 27.82 -39.78
CA ILE A 519 -3.10 28.65 -40.96
C ILE A 519 -2.50 29.99 -40.53
N ALA A 520 -1.78 30.63 -41.45
CA ALA A 520 -1.17 31.94 -41.19
C ALA A 520 -2.23 33.02 -40.95
N VAL A 521 -2.02 33.82 -39.90
CA VAL A 521 -2.75 35.06 -39.62
C VAL A 521 -1.81 36.28 -39.70
N SER A 522 -2.38 37.49 -39.62
CA SER A 522 -1.57 38.70 -39.44
C SER A 522 -0.64 38.55 -38.23
N ALA A 523 0.59 39.05 -38.35
CA ALA A 523 1.59 38.89 -37.31
C ALA A 523 1.11 39.50 -35.98
N VAL A 524 1.18 38.71 -34.91
CA VAL A 524 0.75 39.10 -33.55
C VAL A 524 1.79 38.75 -32.50
N GLY A 525 1.70 39.45 -31.37
CA GLY A 525 2.48 39.15 -30.18
C GLY A 525 3.87 39.78 -30.10
N ALA A 526 4.19 40.80 -30.91
CA ALA A 526 5.44 41.53 -30.76
C ALA A 526 5.67 41.94 -29.30
N SER A 527 6.89 41.72 -28.80
CA SER A 527 7.32 42.00 -27.44
C SER A 527 6.59 41.22 -26.33
N GLU A 528 5.79 40.20 -26.68
CA GLU A 528 5.30 39.22 -25.70
C GLU A 528 6.47 38.41 -25.14
N LYS A 529 6.37 38.06 -23.85
CA LYS A 529 7.23 37.06 -23.23
C LYS A 529 6.69 35.65 -23.48
N ALA A 530 7.53 34.64 -23.26
CA ALA A 530 7.21 33.25 -23.56
C ALA A 530 5.91 32.74 -22.89
N GLY A 531 5.67 33.04 -21.61
CA GLY A 531 4.44 32.62 -20.92
C GLY A 531 3.16 33.19 -21.55
N ALA A 532 3.15 34.50 -21.79
CA ALA A 532 2.03 35.17 -22.45
C ALA A 532 1.80 34.64 -23.88
N ARG A 533 2.91 34.38 -24.61
CA ARG A 533 2.85 33.78 -25.94
C ARG A 533 2.23 32.38 -25.91
N LEU A 534 2.67 31.52 -24.99
CA LEU A 534 2.13 30.17 -24.82
C LEU A 534 0.65 30.19 -24.44
N GLY A 535 0.25 31.03 -23.48
CA GLY A 535 -1.14 31.23 -23.10
C GLY A 535 -2.01 31.59 -24.30
N ARG A 536 -1.57 32.56 -25.12
CA ARG A 536 -2.29 32.95 -26.34
C ARG A 536 -2.38 31.83 -27.38
N LEU A 537 -1.37 30.97 -27.49
CA LEU A 537 -1.42 29.82 -28.41
C LEU A 537 -2.41 28.75 -27.92
N LEU A 538 -2.56 28.60 -26.60
CA LEU A 538 -3.52 27.71 -25.96
C LEU A 538 -4.96 28.27 -26.02
N ASP A 539 -5.12 29.59 -25.94
CA ASP A 539 -6.41 30.26 -26.14
C ASP A 539 -6.99 30.04 -27.54
N ASP A 540 -6.12 29.92 -28.56
CA ASP A 540 -6.53 29.67 -29.94
C ASP A 540 -7.30 28.34 -30.10
N ILE A 541 -7.13 27.40 -29.16
CA ILE A 541 -7.81 26.10 -29.13
C ILE A 541 -8.75 25.96 -27.92
N ALA A 542 -9.00 27.05 -27.19
CA ALA A 542 -9.78 27.05 -25.96
C ALA A 542 -9.30 26.02 -24.93
N TRP A 543 -7.98 25.82 -24.79
CA TRP A 543 -7.45 24.98 -23.72
C TRP A 543 -7.85 25.57 -22.35
N PRO A 544 -8.23 24.79 -21.34
CA PRO A 544 -8.66 25.36 -20.05
C PRO A 544 -7.55 26.14 -19.33
N ASP A 545 -7.88 27.20 -18.59
CA ASP A 545 -6.89 28.01 -17.86
C ASP A 545 -6.35 27.32 -16.60
N ASP A 546 -7.19 26.51 -15.95
CA ASP A 546 -6.83 25.67 -14.79
C ASP A 546 -5.92 24.50 -15.15
N GLN A 547 -5.77 24.18 -16.44
CA GLN A 547 -4.88 23.13 -16.96
C GLN A 547 -3.55 23.67 -17.52
N ARG A 548 -3.14 24.86 -17.08
CA ARG A 548 -1.94 25.56 -17.54
C ARG A 548 -1.15 26.08 -16.34
N SER A 549 0.16 25.83 -16.32
CA SER A 549 1.10 26.43 -15.39
C SER A 549 2.23 27.08 -16.18
N LEU A 550 2.10 28.38 -16.49
CA LEU A 550 3.00 29.06 -17.42
C LEU A 550 3.83 30.13 -16.72
N GLY A 551 5.14 29.87 -16.61
CA GLY A 551 6.14 30.85 -16.19
C GLY A 551 6.12 32.09 -17.08
N THR A 552 6.39 33.26 -16.51
CA THR A 552 6.23 34.53 -17.23
C THR A 552 7.22 34.65 -18.40
N GLY A 553 8.44 34.15 -18.22
CA GLY A 553 9.55 34.35 -19.16
C GLY A 553 10.32 35.66 -18.92
N VAL A 554 11.52 35.73 -19.48
CA VAL A 554 12.44 36.85 -19.31
C VAL A 554 12.67 37.59 -20.63
N GLU A 555 12.88 36.88 -21.75
CA GLU A 555 13.07 37.52 -23.05
C GLU A 555 11.76 37.97 -23.69
N THR A 556 11.86 39.03 -24.49
CA THR A 556 10.80 39.45 -25.42
C THR A 556 10.96 38.76 -26.78
N LEU A 557 9.83 38.37 -27.37
CA LEU A 557 9.76 37.63 -28.61
C LEU A 557 9.17 38.46 -29.75
N GLN A 558 9.66 38.22 -30.96
CA GLN A 558 9.13 38.79 -32.19
C GLN A 558 7.68 38.31 -32.46
N ALA A 559 6.93 39.08 -33.26
CA ALA A 559 5.60 38.66 -33.69
C ALA A 559 5.67 37.42 -34.60
N THR A 560 4.69 36.52 -34.47
CA THR A 560 4.54 35.34 -35.35
C THR A 560 3.20 35.37 -36.07
N THR A 561 3.10 34.66 -37.19
CA THR A 561 1.86 34.49 -37.97
C THR A 561 1.03 33.28 -37.52
N LYS A 562 1.44 32.59 -36.43
CA LYS A 562 0.82 31.36 -35.88
C LYS A 562 0.75 30.15 -36.82
N ALA A 563 1.38 30.23 -38.00
CA ALA A 563 1.25 29.23 -39.03
C ALA A 563 1.97 27.93 -38.66
N GLY A 564 1.34 26.79 -38.95
CA GLY A 564 1.94 25.46 -38.76
C GLY A 564 1.40 24.71 -37.55
N ASN A 565 2.19 23.74 -37.08
CA ASN A 565 1.81 22.86 -35.97
C ASN A 565 1.90 23.61 -34.64
N LEU A 566 0.88 23.47 -33.79
CA LEU A 566 0.78 24.17 -32.51
C LEU A 566 1.92 23.80 -31.56
N LEU A 567 2.10 22.50 -31.27
CA LEU A 567 3.14 22.03 -30.35
C LEU A 567 4.55 22.40 -30.84
N THR A 568 4.78 22.35 -32.16
CA THR A 568 6.07 22.77 -32.74
C THR A 568 6.36 24.25 -32.50
N GLU A 569 5.37 25.13 -32.65
CA GLU A 569 5.54 26.56 -32.32
C GLU A 569 5.72 26.77 -30.81
N MET A 570 5.02 26.00 -29.96
CA MET A 570 5.20 26.08 -28.50
C MET A 570 6.62 25.68 -28.08
N TYR A 571 7.20 24.62 -28.65
CA TYR A 571 8.61 24.30 -28.41
C TYR A 571 9.54 25.40 -28.89
N LEU A 572 9.28 26.02 -30.04
CA LEU A 572 10.11 27.12 -30.53
C LEU A 572 10.06 28.32 -29.56
N VAL A 573 8.90 28.60 -28.96
CA VAL A 573 8.75 29.63 -27.93
C VAL A 573 9.57 29.29 -26.68
N ALA A 574 9.47 28.05 -26.19
CA ALA A 574 10.25 27.59 -25.04
C ALA A 574 11.77 27.62 -25.31
N ASP A 575 12.21 27.13 -26.47
CA ASP A 575 13.61 27.15 -26.92
C ASP A 575 14.15 28.58 -27.02
N SER A 576 13.32 29.53 -27.47
CA SER A 576 13.69 30.94 -27.58
C SER A 576 13.90 31.57 -26.20
N GLU A 577 13.18 31.14 -25.17
CA GLU A 577 13.41 31.56 -23.78
C GLU A 577 14.58 30.80 -23.13
N GLY A 578 14.88 29.59 -23.60
CA GLY A 578 15.72 28.62 -22.88
C GLY A 578 15.02 28.02 -21.66
N GLY A 579 13.68 27.96 -21.69
CA GLY A 579 12.86 27.33 -20.66
C GLY A 579 12.50 25.88 -20.99
N GLU A 580 11.73 25.25 -20.11
CA GLU A 580 11.29 23.86 -20.25
C GLU A 580 9.76 23.79 -20.41
N LEU A 581 9.29 23.03 -21.40
CA LEU A 581 7.86 22.85 -21.68
C LEU A 581 7.53 21.36 -21.62
N TYR A 582 6.67 20.95 -20.70
CA TYR A 582 6.28 19.55 -20.48
C TYR A 582 4.82 19.44 -19.99
N VAL A 583 4.35 18.20 -19.78
CA VAL A 583 3.08 17.92 -19.10
C VAL A 583 3.39 17.28 -17.75
N ASP A 584 2.81 17.82 -16.68
CA ASP A 584 3.02 17.31 -15.31
C ASP A 584 2.22 16.03 -15.02
N ARG A 585 2.27 15.56 -13.78
CA ARG A 585 1.58 14.34 -13.31
C ARG A 585 0.06 14.47 -13.35
N ASP A 586 -0.45 15.69 -13.22
CA ASP A 586 -1.87 16.04 -13.16
C ASP A 586 -2.44 16.29 -14.57
N GLY A 587 -1.59 16.29 -15.59
CA GLY A 587 -1.98 16.47 -16.99
C GLY A 587 -1.96 17.94 -17.45
N ASN A 588 -1.44 18.85 -16.63
CA ASN A 588 -1.36 20.28 -16.96
C ASN A 588 -0.17 20.56 -17.89
N ILE A 589 -0.35 21.54 -18.76
CA ILE A 589 0.75 22.06 -19.59
C ILE A 589 1.60 22.98 -18.73
N VAL A 590 2.86 22.60 -18.48
CA VAL A 590 3.80 23.36 -17.67
C VAL A 590 4.87 23.99 -18.54
N PHE A 591 5.07 25.29 -18.35
CA PHE A 591 6.22 26.01 -18.87
C PHE A 591 7.02 26.59 -17.70
N LEU A 592 8.21 26.03 -17.46
CA LEU A 592 9.20 26.62 -16.57
C LEU A 592 10.03 27.61 -17.37
N ASP A 593 9.99 28.89 -16.99
CA ASP A 593 10.94 29.84 -17.56
C ASP A 593 12.36 29.54 -17.10
N ARG A 594 13.35 30.11 -17.80
CA ARG A 594 14.76 29.81 -17.54
C ARG A 594 15.19 30.10 -16.11
N ALA A 595 14.62 31.12 -15.46
CA ALA A 595 15.02 31.51 -14.12
C ALA A 595 14.51 30.49 -13.09
N ALA A 596 13.30 29.97 -13.30
CA ALA A 596 12.77 28.86 -12.52
C ALA A 596 13.58 27.57 -12.73
N ALA A 597 13.94 27.24 -13.97
CA ALA A 597 14.78 26.07 -14.27
C ALA A 597 16.19 26.18 -13.62
N ASP A 598 16.79 27.37 -13.65
CA ASP A 598 18.07 27.66 -12.99
C ASP A 598 17.98 27.55 -11.46
N ALA A 599 16.85 27.99 -10.88
CA ALA A 599 16.62 27.87 -9.44
C ALA A 599 16.50 26.41 -8.99
N LEU A 600 15.80 25.56 -9.75
CA LEU A 600 15.69 24.12 -9.46
C LEU A 600 17.05 23.44 -9.51
N ALA A 601 17.87 23.75 -10.51
CA ALA A 601 19.21 23.19 -10.62
C ALA A 601 20.17 23.64 -9.51
N ALA A 602 19.92 24.79 -8.89
CA ALA A 602 20.69 25.30 -7.77
C ALA A 602 20.15 24.83 -6.40
N ALA A 603 18.97 24.19 -6.35
CA ALA A 603 18.35 23.75 -5.11
C ALA A 603 19.00 22.48 -4.55
N ASP A 604 18.77 22.24 -3.26
CA ASP A 604 19.22 21.02 -2.60
C ASP A 604 18.53 19.79 -3.20
N PRO A 605 19.25 18.66 -3.37
CA PRO A 605 18.69 17.46 -3.96
C PRO A 605 17.57 16.88 -3.10
N LEU A 606 16.46 16.49 -3.72
CA LEU A 606 15.27 15.96 -3.06
C LEU A 606 15.56 14.66 -2.28
N PHE A 607 16.43 13.81 -2.84
CA PHE A 607 16.95 12.60 -2.19
C PHE A 607 18.27 12.19 -2.83
N THR A 608 18.97 11.25 -2.17
CA THR A 608 20.23 10.67 -2.66
C THR A 608 20.06 9.21 -3.04
N VAL A 609 20.54 8.85 -4.23
CA VAL A 609 20.59 7.47 -4.73
C VAL A 609 22.03 7.00 -4.78
N ALA A 610 22.34 5.90 -4.08
CA ALA A 610 23.70 5.38 -3.96
C ALA A 610 23.75 3.85 -4.00
N GLY A 611 24.86 3.27 -4.47
CA GLY A 611 25.06 1.80 -4.49
C GLY A 611 25.51 1.20 -3.15
N TYR A 612 26.14 2.02 -2.30
CA TYR A 612 26.67 1.64 -0.98
C TYR A 612 26.39 2.74 0.03
N PRO A 613 26.30 2.40 1.34
CA PRO A 613 26.14 3.40 2.38
C PRO A 613 27.32 4.35 2.40
N ASP A 614 27.05 5.65 2.52
CA ASP A 614 28.10 6.65 2.72
C ASP A 614 28.65 6.52 4.14
N PRO A 615 29.90 6.08 4.35
CA PRO A 615 30.46 5.98 5.70
C PRO A 615 30.73 7.35 6.33
N ALA A 616 30.77 8.43 5.53
CA ALA A 616 31.09 9.77 6.01
C ALA A 616 29.87 10.55 6.53
N ASN A 617 28.66 10.23 6.04
CA ASN A 617 27.43 10.90 6.44
C ASN A 617 26.32 9.87 6.63
N ASN A 618 25.74 9.82 7.83
CA ASN A 618 24.50 9.09 8.15
C ASN A 618 23.26 9.63 7.38
N ALA A 619 23.44 10.18 6.17
CA ALA A 619 22.36 10.65 5.34
C ALA A 619 21.53 9.46 4.83
N PRO A 620 20.19 9.56 4.87
CA PRO A 620 19.31 8.53 4.33
C PRO A 620 19.56 8.40 2.81
N TRP A 621 19.72 7.17 2.32
CA TRP A 621 20.10 6.88 0.93
C TRP A 621 19.30 5.72 0.33
N LEU A 622 19.00 5.86 -0.95
CA LEU A 622 18.26 4.86 -1.70
C LEU A 622 19.22 3.98 -2.52
N CYS A 623 19.35 2.70 -2.15
CA CYS A 623 19.86 1.69 -3.07
C CYS A 623 19.05 1.64 -4.37
N TRP A 624 19.73 1.78 -5.51
CA TRP A 624 19.16 1.56 -6.82
C TRP A 624 19.07 0.06 -7.14
N ALA A 625 18.06 -0.33 -7.92
CA ALA A 625 17.93 -1.67 -8.47
C ALA A 625 18.73 -1.81 -9.77
N THR A 626 18.67 -0.81 -10.64
CA THR A 626 19.58 -0.67 -11.78
C THR A 626 20.05 0.78 -11.94
N MET A 627 21.26 0.95 -12.43
CA MET A 627 21.83 2.25 -12.78
C MET A 627 22.54 2.11 -14.12
N ASP A 628 22.12 2.91 -15.10
CA ASP A 628 22.71 2.95 -16.43
C ASP A 628 23.63 4.17 -16.50
N THR A 629 24.91 3.97 -16.84
CA THR A 629 25.87 5.06 -17.06
C THR A 629 26.30 5.15 -18.52
N GLU A 630 26.60 6.36 -18.98
CA GLU A 630 27.07 6.64 -20.33
C GLU A 630 28.40 7.43 -20.26
N TYR A 631 29.43 6.92 -20.94
CA TYR A 631 30.68 7.63 -21.22
C TYR A 631 30.85 7.70 -22.74
N SER A 632 30.31 8.76 -23.36
CA SER A 632 30.19 8.86 -24.82
C SER A 632 30.46 10.27 -25.35
N LEU A 633 30.91 10.35 -26.61
CA LEU A 633 31.03 11.60 -27.37
C LEU A 633 29.68 12.16 -27.84
N ASP A 634 28.60 11.39 -27.74
CA ASP A 634 27.28 11.75 -28.30
C ASP A 634 26.67 13.01 -27.68
N ARG A 635 27.09 13.36 -26.46
CA ARG A 635 26.62 14.52 -25.69
C ARG A 635 27.53 15.75 -25.80
N VAL A 636 28.75 15.61 -26.33
CA VAL A 636 29.72 16.71 -26.43
C VAL A 636 29.24 17.74 -27.44
N ARG A 637 29.17 19.01 -27.03
CA ARG A 637 28.91 20.19 -27.88
C ARG A 637 29.96 21.25 -27.56
N ASN A 638 30.98 21.33 -28.42
CA ASN A 638 32.12 22.23 -28.24
C ASN A 638 32.21 23.31 -29.33
N HIS A 639 31.22 23.37 -30.22
CA HIS A 639 31.05 24.45 -31.19
C HIS A 639 29.56 24.71 -31.43
N VAL A 640 29.05 25.83 -30.92
CA VAL A 640 27.62 26.13 -30.89
C VAL A 640 27.35 27.40 -31.70
N SER A 641 26.34 27.36 -32.56
CA SER A 641 25.93 28.50 -33.38
C SER A 641 24.43 28.76 -33.20
N ILE A 642 24.08 29.86 -32.53
CA ILE A 642 22.70 30.22 -32.17
C ILE A 642 22.34 31.58 -32.77
N GLY A 643 21.18 31.70 -33.39
CA GLY A 643 20.69 32.94 -33.96
C GLY A 643 19.17 33.01 -33.94
N ARG A 644 18.66 34.24 -33.88
CA ARG A 644 17.25 34.53 -34.08
C ARG A 644 16.93 34.71 -35.57
N VAL A 645 15.66 34.56 -35.93
CA VAL A 645 15.19 34.89 -37.28
C VAL A 645 15.47 36.36 -37.59
N GLY A 646 16.12 36.61 -38.72
CA GLY A 646 16.48 37.96 -39.18
C GLY A 646 17.60 38.65 -38.39
N GLY A 647 18.26 37.95 -37.46
CA GLY A 647 19.40 38.47 -36.68
C GLY A 647 20.77 37.99 -37.16
N THR A 648 21.80 38.26 -36.35
CA THR A 648 23.16 37.75 -36.58
C THR A 648 23.37 36.46 -35.82
N VAL A 649 23.93 35.44 -36.47
CA VAL A 649 24.29 34.18 -35.81
C VAL A 649 25.45 34.41 -34.83
N GLN A 650 25.23 34.05 -33.57
CA GLN A 650 26.20 34.07 -32.49
C GLN A 650 26.90 32.71 -32.44
N VAL A 651 28.22 32.71 -32.25
CA VAL A 651 29.03 31.47 -32.25
C VAL A 651 29.91 31.45 -31.01
N ASP A 652 29.93 30.31 -30.33
CA ASP A 652 30.87 30.02 -29.25
C ASP A 652 31.56 28.65 -29.48
N GLU A 653 32.83 28.54 -29.11
CA GLU A 653 33.62 27.32 -29.29
C GLU A 653 34.70 27.14 -28.23
N ASP A 654 34.99 25.89 -27.88
CA ASP A 654 36.12 25.53 -27.00
C ASP A 654 37.20 24.80 -27.81
N THR A 655 38.32 25.48 -28.03
CA THR A 655 39.41 24.97 -28.89
C THR A 655 40.08 23.74 -28.29
N ASP A 656 40.24 23.66 -26.98
CA ASP A 656 40.91 22.53 -26.32
C ASP A 656 40.07 21.26 -26.42
N SER A 657 38.77 21.38 -26.17
CA SER A 657 37.80 20.31 -26.38
C SER A 657 37.72 19.91 -27.86
N ILE A 658 37.73 20.85 -28.81
CA ILE A 658 37.75 20.52 -30.25
C ILE A 658 39.01 19.73 -30.61
N ASN A 659 40.17 20.11 -30.07
CA ASN A 659 41.42 19.38 -30.27
C ASN A 659 41.37 17.98 -29.66
N ALA A 660 40.70 17.80 -28.51
CA ALA A 660 40.59 16.52 -27.82
C ALA A 660 39.53 15.57 -28.44
N TYR A 661 38.36 16.08 -28.81
CA TYR A 661 37.17 15.27 -29.13
C TYR A 661 36.65 15.48 -30.56
N GLY A 662 37.31 16.35 -31.32
CA GLY A 662 36.87 16.80 -32.64
C GLY A 662 35.72 17.81 -32.55
N LYS A 663 35.43 18.47 -33.68
CA LYS A 663 34.36 19.47 -33.77
C LYS A 663 32.98 18.81 -33.68
N ARG A 664 32.22 19.16 -32.64
CA ARG A 664 30.85 18.67 -32.38
C ARG A 664 29.90 19.85 -32.30
N THR A 665 28.95 19.91 -33.23
CA THR A 665 28.21 21.15 -33.51
C THR A 665 26.74 21.14 -33.05
N VAL A 666 26.25 22.29 -32.58
CA VAL A 666 24.82 22.63 -32.49
C VAL A 666 24.58 23.85 -33.36
N VAL A 667 23.51 23.83 -34.16
CA VAL A 667 23.10 25.00 -34.96
C VAL A 667 21.61 25.23 -34.81
N ARG A 668 21.23 26.44 -34.39
CA ARG A 668 19.83 26.94 -34.36
C ARG A 668 19.83 28.37 -34.85
N THR A 669 19.03 28.68 -35.87
CA THR A 669 18.96 30.05 -36.45
C THR A 669 17.53 30.55 -36.60
N ASP A 670 16.61 29.89 -35.90
CA ASP A 670 15.16 30.01 -36.00
C ASP A 670 14.54 30.64 -34.74
N LEU A 671 15.34 31.04 -33.75
CA LEU A 671 14.80 31.56 -32.48
C LEU A 671 14.02 32.87 -32.67
N LEU A 672 13.08 33.11 -31.77
CA LEU A 672 12.11 34.20 -31.85
C LEU A 672 12.50 35.45 -31.06
N ASN A 673 13.68 35.50 -30.43
CA ASN A 673 14.11 36.64 -29.60
C ASN A 673 14.11 37.96 -30.39
N GLU A 674 13.87 39.10 -29.74
CA GLU A 674 13.97 40.41 -30.39
C GLU A 674 15.42 40.92 -30.54
N SER A 675 16.33 40.44 -29.68
CA SER A 675 17.73 40.83 -29.66
C SER A 675 18.67 39.63 -29.82
N ASP A 676 19.91 39.89 -30.24
CA ASP A 676 20.96 38.86 -30.36
C ASP A 676 21.64 38.55 -29.01
N THR A 677 21.29 39.29 -27.93
CA THR A 677 21.93 39.17 -26.61
C THR A 677 21.69 37.80 -25.98
N TRP A 678 20.44 37.32 -25.97
CA TRP A 678 20.12 36.00 -25.42
C TRP A 678 20.68 34.85 -26.26
N PRO A 679 20.53 34.83 -27.61
CA PRO A 679 21.23 33.87 -28.47
C PRO A 679 22.73 33.72 -28.17
N ALA A 680 23.43 34.82 -27.90
CA ALA A 680 24.85 34.79 -27.52
C ALA A 680 25.06 34.09 -26.16
N ALA A 681 24.29 34.47 -25.14
CA ALA A 681 24.37 33.86 -23.81
C ALA A 681 24.05 32.35 -23.85
N LEU A 682 23.04 31.95 -24.63
CA LEU A 682 22.66 30.55 -24.80
C LEU A 682 23.79 29.73 -25.47
N ALA A 683 24.47 30.29 -26.48
CA ALA A 683 25.60 29.63 -27.11
C ALA A 683 26.73 29.34 -26.10
N THR A 684 27.12 30.36 -25.32
CA THR A 684 28.12 30.24 -24.27
C THR A 684 27.74 29.20 -23.22
N ARG A 685 26.48 29.21 -22.80
CA ARG A 685 25.96 28.26 -21.80
C ARG A 685 26.07 26.81 -22.26
N ILE A 686 25.69 26.53 -23.51
CA ILE A 686 25.74 25.16 -24.05
C ILE A 686 27.19 24.65 -24.10
N VAL A 687 28.14 25.47 -24.58
CA VAL A 687 29.56 25.09 -24.62
C VAL A 687 30.09 24.84 -23.21
N ALA A 688 29.82 25.75 -22.26
CA ALA A 688 30.28 25.62 -20.88
C ALA A 688 29.82 24.30 -20.23
N ASN A 689 28.57 23.90 -20.48
CA ASN A 689 27.98 22.71 -19.88
C ASN A 689 28.30 21.40 -20.63
N ARG A 690 28.76 21.46 -21.89
CA ARG A 690 28.82 20.28 -22.78
C ARG A 690 30.11 20.12 -23.56
N LYS A 691 31.13 20.93 -23.29
CA LYS A 691 32.39 20.83 -24.03
C LYS A 691 33.17 19.56 -23.71
N ASP A 692 33.08 18.99 -22.52
CA ASP A 692 33.93 17.89 -22.09
C ASP A 692 33.18 16.55 -21.98
N VAL A 693 33.93 15.45 -22.03
CA VAL A 693 33.42 14.09 -21.80
C VAL A 693 33.68 13.70 -20.35
N HIS A 694 32.64 13.25 -19.66
CA HIS A 694 32.71 12.57 -18.36
C HIS A 694 31.71 11.42 -18.31
N GLU A 695 31.83 10.59 -17.28
CA GLU A 695 30.86 9.52 -17.03
C GLU A 695 29.62 10.12 -16.40
N GLN A 696 28.46 9.83 -16.99
CA GLN A 696 27.16 10.35 -16.58
C GLN A 696 26.27 9.22 -16.10
N ILE A 697 25.48 9.50 -15.07
CA ILE A 697 24.39 8.62 -14.66
C ILE A 697 23.17 9.03 -15.48
N ASP A 698 22.86 8.24 -16.51
CA ASP A 698 21.79 8.55 -17.47
C ASP A 698 20.41 8.18 -16.93
N LYS A 699 20.37 7.08 -16.18
CA LYS A 699 19.11 6.51 -15.71
C LYS A 699 19.32 5.72 -14.44
N VAL A 700 18.38 5.87 -13.52
CA VAL A 700 18.35 5.09 -12.28
C VAL A 700 16.96 4.51 -12.07
N THR A 701 16.91 3.24 -11.67
CA THR A 701 15.65 2.56 -11.35
C THR A 701 15.66 2.18 -9.90
N LEU A 702 14.61 2.60 -9.19
CA LEU A 702 14.32 2.23 -7.82
C LEU A 702 13.13 1.27 -7.83
N THR A 703 13.17 0.25 -6.97
CA THR A 703 12.07 -0.70 -6.79
C THR A 703 11.40 -0.48 -5.45
N ALA A 704 10.18 -0.99 -5.30
CA ALA A 704 9.49 -1.08 -4.03
C ALA A 704 10.42 -1.62 -2.94
N GLY A 705 10.61 -0.83 -1.89
CA GLY A 705 11.36 -1.18 -0.70
C GLY A 705 10.89 -0.31 0.46
N ASN A 706 10.94 -0.85 1.68
CA ASN A 706 10.56 -0.11 2.89
C ASN A 706 11.65 0.92 3.21
N LYS A 707 11.57 2.09 2.58
CA LYS A 707 12.50 3.19 2.78
C LYS A 707 11.74 4.47 3.03
N ASP A 708 12.18 5.23 4.02
CA ASP A 708 11.54 6.47 4.50
C ASP A 708 11.38 7.51 3.37
N GLU A 709 12.26 7.46 2.35
CA GLU A 709 12.27 8.38 1.23
C GLU A 709 11.29 8.01 0.11
N THR A 710 10.50 6.94 0.24
CA THR A 710 9.50 6.53 -0.76
C THR A 710 8.51 7.66 -1.05
N ALA A 711 8.11 8.42 -0.02
CA ALA A 711 7.29 9.62 -0.19
C ALA A 711 7.95 10.67 -1.10
N ALA A 712 9.25 10.94 -0.92
CA ALA A 712 9.99 11.89 -1.73
C ALA A 712 10.17 11.38 -3.18
N VAL A 713 10.38 10.07 -3.34
CA VAL A 713 10.49 9.42 -4.65
C VAL A 713 9.18 9.52 -5.45
N LEU A 714 8.02 9.31 -4.80
CA LEU A 714 6.71 9.44 -5.44
C LEU A 714 6.32 10.91 -5.66
N ALA A 715 6.81 11.82 -4.81
CA ALA A 715 6.62 13.26 -4.95
C ALA A 715 7.49 13.90 -6.03
N ALA A 716 8.54 13.25 -6.53
CA ALA A 716 9.47 13.81 -7.50
C ALA A 716 8.84 14.13 -8.87
N GLU A 717 9.10 15.32 -9.42
CA GLU A 717 8.62 15.81 -10.72
C GLU A 717 9.76 16.05 -11.72
N LEU A 718 9.41 16.22 -13.00
CA LEU A 718 10.32 16.69 -14.03
C LEU A 718 10.91 18.05 -13.63
N GLY A 719 12.23 18.18 -13.73
CA GLY A 719 13.00 19.35 -13.32
C GLY A 719 13.50 19.31 -11.88
N ASP A 720 13.05 18.39 -11.04
CA ASP A 720 13.55 18.30 -9.66
C ASP A 720 15.01 17.82 -9.60
N PRO A 721 15.83 18.38 -8.70
CA PRO A 721 17.20 17.93 -8.48
C PRO A 721 17.23 16.68 -7.60
N ILE A 722 18.07 15.71 -7.96
CA ILE A 722 18.43 14.57 -7.10
C ILE A 722 19.95 14.41 -7.08
N ARG A 723 20.48 13.75 -6.05
CA ARG A 723 21.90 13.37 -6.01
C ARG A 723 22.05 11.91 -6.39
N SER A 724 22.94 11.62 -7.32
CA SER A 724 23.23 10.27 -7.79
C SER A 724 24.70 9.95 -7.59
N ARG A 725 24.97 8.85 -6.89
CA ARG A 725 26.31 8.40 -6.50
C ARG A 725 26.55 6.96 -6.93
N ARG A 726 27.62 6.73 -7.68
CA ARG A 726 28.13 5.42 -8.06
C ARG A 726 29.55 5.26 -7.53
N ILE A 727 29.78 4.21 -6.74
CA ILE A 727 31.11 3.82 -6.25
C ILE A 727 31.50 2.51 -6.94
N ILE A 728 32.66 2.48 -7.60
CA ILE A 728 33.21 1.29 -8.26
C ILE A 728 34.34 0.72 -7.40
N GLY A 729 33.98 -0.09 -6.40
CA GLY A 729 34.93 -0.78 -5.54
C GLY A 729 34.38 -0.96 -4.12
N VAL A 730 35.21 -1.44 -3.20
CA VAL A 730 34.81 -1.77 -1.81
C VAL A 730 35.40 -0.78 -0.81
N ASP A 731 36.42 -0.01 -1.20
CA ASP A 731 37.08 1.00 -0.37
C ASP A 731 36.55 2.41 -0.69
N PRO A 732 36.47 3.31 0.30
CA PRO A 732 36.02 4.69 0.12
C PRO A 732 36.98 5.57 -0.72
N ASP A 733 38.15 5.05 -1.11
CA ASP A 733 39.10 5.69 -2.04
C ASP A 733 38.94 5.20 -3.50
N ASP A 734 37.95 4.32 -3.75
CA ASP A 734 37.67 3.79 -5.09
C ASP A 734 36.95 4.81 -5.99
N TYR A 735 36.97 4.57 -7.30
CA TYR A 735 36.43 5.49 -8.30
C TYR A 735 34.96 5.82 -8.04
N GLU A 736 34.66 7.10 -7.95
CA GLU A 736 33.34 7.63 -7.61
C GLU A 736 32.83 8.57 -8.71
N VAL A 737 31.59 8.35 -9.14
CA VAL A 737 30.78 9.34 -9.87
C VAL A 737 29.73 9.84 -8.89
N ASP A 738 29.81 11.11 -8.52
CA ASP A 738 28.89 11.76 -7.61
C ASP A 738 28.48 13.10 -8.19
N ALA A 739 27.20 13.21 -8.53
CA ALA A 739 26.67 14.38 -9.20
C ALA A 739 25.23 14.66 -8.78
N ASN A 740 24.92 15.95 -8.67
CA ASN A 740 23.55 16.43 -8.72
C ASN A 740 23.05 16.35 -10.16
N ALA A 741 21.86 15.81 -10.35
CA ALA A 741 21.24 15.66 -11.65
C ALA A 741 19.78 16.10 -11.61
N LEU A 742 19.31 16.68 -12.71
CA LEU A 742 17.91 17.02 -12.89
C LEU A 742 17.14 15.82 -13.44
N ILE A 743 15.94 15.59 -12.94
CA ILE A 743 15.02 14.60 -13.50
C ILE A 743 14.47 15.13 -14.83
N GLN A 744 14.77 14.44 -15.93
CA GLN A 744 14.26 14.77 -17.26
C GLN A 744 13.17 13.81 -17.74
N GLY A 745 13.06 12.63 -17.12
CA GLY A 745 12.04 11.66 -17.47
C GLY A 745 11.69 10.78 -16.27
N ILE A 746 10.42 10.42 -16.18
CA ILE A 746 9.89 9.56 -15.12
C ILE A 746 9.10 8.44 -15.77
N GLY A 747 9.39 7.19 -15.42
CA GLY A 747 8.59 6.04 -15.84
C GLY A 747 8.30 5.14 -14.66
N ILE A 748 7.04 4.73 -14.51
CA ILE A 748 6.65 3.78 -13.48
C ILE A 748 6.18 2.50 -14.14
N THR A 749 6.61 1.36 -13.62
CA THR A 749 5.96 0.07 -13.87
C THR A 749 5.39 -0.43 -12.57
N ALA A 750 4.14 -0.88 -12.58
CA ALA A 750 3.52 -1.51 -11.43
C ALA A 750 2.69 -2.72 -11.87
N LYS A 751 2.41 -3.60 -10.92
CA LYS A 751 1.40 -4.65 -11.01
C LYS A 751 0.99 -5.04 -9.60
N PRO A 752 -0.22 -5.56 -9.38
CA PRO A 752 -0.56 -6.17 -8.10
C PRO A 752 0.45 -7.26 -7.76
N ALA A 753 1.07 -7.14 -6.59
CA ALA A 753 1.76 -8.27 -5.98
C ALA A 753 0.65 -9.25 -5.58
N GLY A 754 0.76 -10.53 -5.95
CA GLY A 754 -0.26 -11.52 -5.61
C GLY A 754 -0.62 -11.44 -4.13
N GLU A 755 -1.92 -11.61 -3.81
CA GLU A 755 -2.46 -11.48 -2.46
C GLU A 755 -1.67 -12.30 -1.45
N ARG A 756 -0.76 -11.63 -0.75
CA ARG A 756 -0.31 -12.04 0.57
C ARG A 756 -0.86 -10.96 1.48
N THR A 757 -1.79 -11.32 2.38
CA THR A 757 -2.22 -10.53 3.56
C THR A 757 -3.39 -9.53 3.42
N GLY A 758 -4.22 -9.58 2.36
CA GLY A 758 -5.43 -8.73 2.30
C GLY A 758 -5.19 -7.21 2.20
N VAL A 759 -3.92 -6.78 2.14
CA VAL A 759 -3.53 -5.44 1.69
C VAL A 759 -3.00 -5.58 0.27
N ARG A 760 -3.70 -5.00 -0.70
CA ARG A 760 -3.19 -4.91 -2.06
C ARG A 760 -1.91 -4.07 -2.06
N ARG A 761 -0.77 -4.75 -2.16
CA ARG A 761 0.52 -4.12 -2.40
C ARG A 761 0.83 -4.27 -3.87
N ASP A 762 1.42 -3.24 -4.47
CA ASP A 762 1.91 -3.35 -5.83
C ASP A 762 3.41 -3.61 -5.84
N GLU A 763 3.83 -4.55 -6.69
CA GLU A 763 5.22 -4.60 -7.12
C GLU A 763 5.42 -3.45 -8.11
N TRP A 764 6.17 -2.43 -7.71
CA TRP A 764 6.44 -1.28 -8.55
C TRP A 764 7.93 -0.97 -8.67
N ALA A 765 8.27 -0.30 -9.76
CA ALA A 765 9.57 0.30 -9.98
C ALA A 765 9.38 1.67 -10.63
N ILE A 766 10.15 2.65 -10.19
CA ILE A 766 10.23 3.98 -10.78
C ILE A 766 11.61 4.16 -11.40
N THR A 767 11.62 4.71 -12.60
CA THR A 767 12.81 4.98 -13.38
C THR A 767 12.90 6.48 -13.61
N PHE A 768 14.02 7.07 -13.22
CA PHE A 768 14.36 8.45 -13.54
C PHE A 768 15.39 8.47 -14.67
N ALA A 769 15.13 9.25 -15.72
CA ALA A 769 16.13 9.67 -16.69
C ALA A 769 16.72 11.00 -16.22
N LEU A 770 18.04 11.12 -16.24
CA LEU A 770 18.78 12.17 -15.53
C LEU A 770 19.70 12.97 -16.46
N ASP A 771 19.99 14.20 -16.05
CA ASP A 771 21.00 15.05 -16.66
C ASP A 771 21.80 15.79 -15.59
N ASP A 772 23.09 15.46 -15.52
CA ASP A 772 24.05 15.98 -14.53
C ASP A 772 24.86 17.19 -15.05
N ASN A 773 24.58 17.66 -16.28
CA ASN A 773 25.31 18.75 -16.93
C ASN A 773 24.52 20.04 -17.02
N TYR A 774 23.78 20.33 -15.96
CA TYR A 774 23.07 21.58 -15.87
C TYR A 774 23.74 22.47 -14.84
N THR A 775 24.54 23.43 -15.33
CA THR A 775 24.98 24.55 -14.51
C THR A 775 24.01 25.73 -14.73
N PRO A 776 23.48 26.34 -13.66
CA PRO A 776 22.76 27.61 -13.73
C PRO A 776 23.60 28.70 -14.42
N ALA A 777 22.94 29.65 -15.09
CA ALA A 777 23.59 30.72 -15.85
C ALA A 777 24.19 31.83 -14.98
#